data_AF-A0A167RDT9-F1
#
_entry.id   AF-A0A167RDT9-F1
#
_cell.length_a   1.000
_cell.length_b   1.000
_cell.length_c   1.000
_cell.angle_alpha   90.00
_cell.angle_beta   90.00
_cell.angle_gamma   90.00
#
_symmetry.space_group_name_H-M   'P 1'
#
loop_
_entity.id
_entity.type
_entity.pdbx_description
1 polymer ?
#
loop_
_entity_poly.entity_id
_entity_poly.type
_entity_poly.pdbx_seq_one_letter_code
_entity_poly.pdbx_strand_id
1 'polypeptide(L)'
;MALPFPLLSLLLLLLLPLCLILPLLAPPWPLSPKAQGCRMSWMSPSYHLIPGVNVSHHPQLEGRYRLWLYREVGWDADDSPSGQPVLFLPGNSGSFKQSRSLASSASRQYFSSPFLRSPAFPGHTKPLDVFSLDTSEELSAFSSSPLLAQAEYAAAAISHILSLYPSPAPTEVLLIAHSMGGLVARLLLTHHPQAKVRNIIALSTPHAFPPLPISRELERVYAPHPQELPEGVMLLTVCGGAQDTEFPAELCGAWPPGSPTSPQEETSLTLTRWTSSTPHLWTGIGHREIVWCHQLRFLVARLALDLQGLHSLGERKELVQRVFEFDLPEPAFDSAVQAPEPELGRAGASQGLWALLHPLTNRVTPFLCTPSSCTRAKVLSRKLLPHPPAGEVWPRPGEGVGEREGVVYSEFEFRMEEGEGWVQLLDAQGKSASERKEQGQGGTESKGQGAWSALGRVREVTSDVGLFGALRGITVPLPQSPEQVLHTRVSFPRLRTHALLVYRASVRMVGECDLFPPLLASSPSAGAGSEEAHYHPRAHASPGYFTTHTSGPFLPSRPSALQLDIYAASSSSSQCTIPALHVHLDIWASLSRVLPRYRILLIAWSAGISALLSLLSLRAWDTGAAFPTVPAAFSFYIQRVFPWLSLALWGLALLPLPEGLVIGTAGLPVLSPLAPMLLAGATVLVGLSWGLLWALTRALAWLMQLVRIRPRSALSRRGNPVLNSFPFSGGGTARPRGVRHYLPLALSSLLLVIFVPSQFVFLVAFLLQLYTASRAEQALHSTSSRQLTHLPKLQAHAAQAQHLLLMLLCLLPLTAPFAAVWARTLPSRGLEPVLSSERDPLAVVCAVLAIESASAGRVWDRARGPAQRWGTAALLAALTGYCFVCGARYTYGIYEAVELYFLASLLRPTAGNGDCQTIPSAKEVEAK
;
A
#
# COMPACT_ATOMS: atom_id res chain seq x y z
N MET A 1 -9.69 -40.09 -19.86
CA MET A 1 -9.86 -40.48 -18.45
C MET A 1 -10.23 -39.25 -17.65
N ALA A 2 -11.51 -39.05 -17.33
CA ALA A 2 -11.92 -37.97 -16.44
C ALA A 2 -11.67 -38.41 -14.98
N LEU A 3 -10.80 -37.69 -14.26
CA LEU A 3 -10.65 -37.88 -12.82
C LEU A 3 -12.03 -37.72 -12.14
N PRO A 4 -12.39 -38.53 -11.13
CA PRO A 4 -13.63 -38.34 -10.40
C PRO A 4 -13.63 -36.91 -9.81
N PHE A 5 -14.73 -36.17 -10.04
CA PHE A 5 -14.94 -34.79 -9.56
C PHE A 5 -14.43 -34.48 -8.13
N PRO A 6 -14.61 -35.34 -7.11
CA PRO A 6 -14.08 -35.08 -5.77
C PRO A 6 -12.54 -35.04 -5.72
N LEU A 7 -11.87 -35.85 -6.52
CA LEU A 7 -10.41 -35.95 -6.55
C LEU A 7 -9.77 -34.76 -7.30
N LEU A 8 -10.43 -34.30 -8.36
CA LEU A 8 -10.08 -33.05 -9.04
C LEU A 8 -10.23 -31.84 -8.12
N SER A 9 -11.32 -31.77 -7.35
CA SER A 9 -11.57 -30.65 -6.42
C SER A 9 -10.52 -30.58 -5.31
N LEU A 10 -10.13 -31.74 -4.77
CA LEU A 10 -9.06 -31.83 -3.77
C LEU A 10 -7.70 -31.43 -4.35
N LEU A 11 -7.40 -31.86 -5.57
CA LEU A 11 -6.16 -31.50 -6.26
C LEU A 11 -6.09 -29.98 -6.54
N LEU A 12 -7.18 -29.37 -7.01
CA LEU A 12 -7.27 -27.92 -7.19
C LEU A 12 -7.10 -27.16 -5.87
N LEU A 13 -7.72 -27.66 -4.79
CA LEU A 13 -7.60 -27.06 -3.46
C LEU A 13 -6.17 -27.10 -2.91
N LEU A 14 -5.38 -28.12 -3.25
CA LEU A 14 -4.00 -28.24 -2.80
C LEU A 14 -3.03 -27.46 -3.71
N LEU A 15 -3.18 -27.57 -5.03
CA LEU A 15 -2.23 -27.00 -5.98
C LEU A 15 -2.40 -25.48 -6.17
N LEU A 16 -3.64 -24.96 -6.22
CA LEU A 16 -3.87 -23.54 -6.49
C LEU A 16 -3.32 -22.60 -5.38
N PRO A 17 -3.53 -22.89 -4.07
CA PRO A 17 -2.93 -22.08 -3.01
C PRO A 17 -1.42 -22.28 -2.93
N LEU A 18 -0.93 -23.48 -3.26
CA LEU A 18 0.50 -23.75 -3.32
C LEU A 18 1.19 -22.84 -4.35
N CYS A 19 0.55 -22.53 -5.48
CA CYS A 19 1.04 -21.52 -6.43
C CYS A 19 1.11 -20.09 -5.86
N LEU A 20 0.29 -19.75 -4.86
CA LEU A 20 0.38 -18.46 -4.15
C LEU A 20 1.42 -18.46 -3.03
N ILE A 21 1.65 -19.62 -2.39
CA ILE A 21 2.52 -19.77 -1.22
C ILE A 21 3.98 -20.05 -1.61
N LEU A 22 4.22 -20.91 -2.62
CA LEU A 22 5.58 -21.24 -3.08
C LEU A 22 6.43 -20.02 -3.47
N PRO A 23 5.92 -19.00 -4.19
CA PRO A 23 6.70 -17.80 -4.48
C PRO A 23 7.09 -16.99 -3.23
N LEU A 24 6.37 -17.16 -2.11
CA LEU A 24 6.67 -16.51 -0.83
C LEU A 24 7.69 -17.29 0.01
N LEU A 25 7.71 -18.63 -0.15
CA LEU A 25 8.63 -19.54 0.55
C LEU A 25 9.94 -19.76 -0.18
N ALA A 26 9.97 -19.54 -1.50
CA ALA A 26 11.21 -19.49 -2.24
C ALA A 26 12.14 -18.47 -1.55
N PRO A 27 13.45 -18.78 -1.36
CA PRO A 27 14.39 -17.76 -0.91
C PRO A 27 14.21 -16.55 -1.84
N PRO A 28 14.31 -15.31 -1.35
CA PRO A 28 14.05 -14.13 -2.17
C PRO A 28 15.01 -14.13 -3.36
N TRP A 29 14.62 -14.78 -4.45
CA TRP A 29 15.19 -14.63 -5.78
C TRP A 29 15.08 -13.13 -6.05
N PRO A 30 16.15 -12.44 -6.48
CA PRO A 30 16.51 -11.07 -6.07
C PRO A 30 15.47 -10.02 -6.47
N LEU A 31 14.30 -10.07 -5.86
CA LEU A 31 13.19 -9.14 -5.94
C LEU A 31 13.20 -8.21 -4.72
N SER A 32 14.17 -8.42 -3.82
CA SER A 32 14.70 -7.45 -2.87
C SER A 32 15.93 -8.10 -2.22
N PRO A 33 17.17 -7.80 -2.64
CA PRO A 33 18.23 -7.86 -1.65
C PRO A 33 17.76 -6.93 -0.53
N LYS A 34 17.71 -7.45 0.70
CA LYS A 34 17.55 -6.68 1.95
C LYS A 34 18.60 -5.56 2.12
N ALA A 35 19.44 -5.34 1.11
CA ALA A 35 20.18 -4.13 0.88
C ALA A 35 19.22 -2.97 0.61
N GLN A 36 18.58 -2.47 1.66
CA GLN A 36 18.07 -1.10 1.64
C GLN A 36 19.24 -0.24 1.20
N GLY A 37 19.14 0.35 0.00
CA GLY A 37 20.12 1.27 -0.56
C GLY A 37 20.07 2.63 0.16
N CYS A 38 19.81 2.62 1.46
CA CYS A 38 19.63 3.80 2.28
C CYS A 38 20.73 3.84 3.32
N ARG A 39 21.52 4.91 3.26
CA ARG A 39 22.51 5.22 4.28
C ARG A 39 21.81 5.68 5.55
N MET A 40 22.30 5.18 6.69
CA MET A 40 21.82 5.62 8.00
C MET A 40 22.05 7.11 8.22
N SER A 41 21.11 7.75 8.90
CA SER A 41 21.22 9.14 9.33
C SER A 41 21.60 9.24 10.81
N TRP A 42 22.50 10.17 11.12
CA TRP A 42 22.97 10.45 12.47
C TRP A 42 22.65 11.89 12.84
N MET A 43 22.25 12.12 14.08
CA MET A 43 21.72 13.39 14.57
C MET A 43 21.92 13.52 16.08
N SER A 44 21.82 14.73 16.60
CA SER A 44 21.90 15.05 18.02
C SER A 44 20.62 15.79 18.45
N PRO A 45 19.52 15.07 18.71
CA PRO A 45 18.20 15.69 18.83
C PRO A 45 17.94 16.24 20.24
N SER A 46 17.42 17.46 20.34
CA SER A 46 16.75 18.04 21.52
C SER A 46 15.30 18.39 21.16
N TYR A 47 14.38 18.23 22.10
CA TYR A 47 12.96 18.48 21.89
C TYR A 47 12.41 19.41 22.96
N HIS A 48 11.84 20.53 22.53
CA HIS A 48 11.29 21.56 23.40
C HIS A 48 9.77 21.54 23.28
N LEU A 49 9.07 21.36 24.39
CA LEU A 49 7.61 21.36 24.41
C LEU A 49 7.12 22.79 24.19
N ILE A 50 6.20 22.98 23.23
CA ILE A 50 5.54 24.25 22.97
C ILE A 50 4.14 24.20 23.61
N PRO A 51 3.94 24.84 24.77
CA PRO A 51 2.63 24.87 25.42
C PRO A 51 1.69 25.86 24.73
N GLY A 52 0.40 25.77 25.08
CA GLY A 52 -0.57 26.84 24.80
C GLY A 52 -1.23 26.80 23.42
N VAL A 53 -1.19 25.67 22.70
CA VAL A 53 -2.03 25.49 21.51
C VAL A 53 -3.49 25.46 21.95
N ASN A 54 -4.22 26.56 21.71
CA ASN A 54 -5.62 26.68 22.09
C ASN A 54 -6.52 26.15 20.97
N VAL A 55 -7.38 25.18 21.30
CA VAL A 55 -8.38 24.65 20.36
C VAL A 55 -9.76 25.08 20.81
N SER A 56 -10.20 26.26 20.33
CA SER A 56 -11.40 26.95 20.85
C SER A 56 -12.69 26.12 20.78
N HIS A 57 -12.81 25.21 19.80
CA HIS A 57 -13.99 24.35 19.62
C HIS A 57 -13.87 22.97 20.31
N HIS A 58 -12.66 22.53 20.66
CA HIS A 58 -12.38 21.19 21.18
C HIS A 58 -11.26 21.22 22.26
N PRO A 59 -11.49 21.84 23.42
CA PRO A 59 -10.48 21.97 24.49
C PRO A 59 -9.92 20.63 24.98
N GLN A 60 -10.67 19.53 24.80
CA GLN A 60 -10.21 18.16 25.07
C GLN A 60 -8.96 17.75 24.27
N LEU A 61 -8.66 18.41 23.14
CA LEU A 61 -7.48 18.11 22.34
C LEU A 61 -6.18 18.64 22.95
N GLU A 62 -6.24 19.67 23.81
CA GLU A 62 -5.06 20.31 24.43
C GLU A 62 -4.29 19.37 25.38
N GLY A 63 -5.00 18.40 25.98
CA GLY A 63 -4.39 17.36 26.81
C GLY A 63 -4.02 16.09 26.05
N ARG A 64 -4.57 15.89 24.84
CA ARG A 64 -4.45 14.67 24.03
C ARG A 64 -3.30 14.74 23.03
N TYR A 65 -3.06 15.90 22.44
CA TYR A 65 -1.96 16.14 21.50
C TYR A 65 -1.03 17.22 22.02
N ARG A 66 0.21 17.20 21.54
CA ARG A 66 1.23 18.18 21.92
C ARG A 66 2.00 18.67 20.72
N LEU A 67 2.64 19.81 20.88
CA LEU A 67 3.51 20.41 19.86
C LEU A 67 4.94 20.45 20.39
N TRP A 68 5.88 19.91 19.62
CA TRP A 68 7.30 19.90 19.97
C TRP A 68 8.12 20.64 18.93
N LEU A 69 9.09 21.43 19.38
CA LEU A 69 10.11 22.03 18.53
C LEU A 69 11.38 21.20 18.60
N TYR A 70 11.89 20.80 17.43
CA TYR A 70 13.18 20.13 17.31
C TYR A 70 14.33 21.13 17.33
N ARG A 71 15.41 20.82 18.08
CA ARG A 71 16.69 21.53 18.04
C ARG A 71 17.84 20.55 17.84
N GLU A 72 18.77 20.87 16.95
CA GLU A 72 20.00 20.14 16.74
C GLU A 72 21.07 20.62 17.73
N VAL A 73 21.41 19.76 18.69
CA VAL A 73 22.34 20.09 19.79
C VAL A 73 23.71 20.50 19.24
N GLY A 74 24.16 21.68 19.64
CA GLY A 74 25.43 22.26 19.22
C GLY A 74 25.40 22.94 17.86
N TRP A 75 24.23 23.07 17.23
CA TRP A 75 24.05 23.76 15.95
C TRP A 75 23.06 24.92 16.08
N ASP A 76 21.91 24.66 16.70
CA ASP A 76 20.90 25.67 16.97
C ASP A 76 21.21 26.36 18.31
N ALA A 77 21.25 27.70 18.32
CA ALA A 77 21.73 28.49 19.44
C ALA A 77 20.67 28.82 20.51
N ASP A 78 19.41 28.97 20.08
CA ASP A 78 18.30 29.44 20.90
C ASP A 78 17.09 28.53 20.72
N ASP A 79 16.32 28.36 21.78
CA ASP A 79 15.04 27.65 21.76
C ASP A 79 13.94 28.52 21.12
N SER A 80 14.10 29.85 21.12
CA SER A 80 13.18 30.80 20.51
C SER A 80 13.16 30.66 18.98
N PRO A 81 12.00 30.46 18.34
CA PRO A 81 11.91 30.30 16.90
C PRO A 81 12.13 31.63 16.17
N SER A 82 13.01 31.63 15.16
CA SER A 82 13.36 32.82 14.37
C SER A 82 13.53 32.53 12.87
N GLY A 83 13.42 31.26 12.49
CA GLY A 83 13.57 30.73 11.15
C GLY A 83 12.27 30.69 10.33
N GLN A 84 12.23 29.81 9.34
CA GLN A 84 11.02 29.47 8.60
C GLN A 84 10.28 28.34 9.34
N PRO A 85 9.02 28.53 9.75
CA PRO A 85 8.26 27.49 10.44
C PRO A 85 7.92 26.33 9.50
N VAL A 86 8.16 25.11 10.00
CA VAL A 86 7.76 23.85 9.39
C VAL A 86 6.96 23.06 10.42
N LEU A 87 5.80 22.53 10.02
CA LEU A 87 5.02 21.61 10.86
C LEU A 87 5.10 20.20 10.29
N PHE A 88 5.69 19.30 11.06
CA PHE A 88 5.77 17.89 10.75
C PHE A 88 4.55 17.12 11.27
N LEU A 89 3.89 16.37 10.41
CA LEU A 89 2.72 15.54 10.69
C LEU A 89 3.11 14.05 10.65
N PRO A 90 3.15 13.35 11.79
CA PRO A 90 3.57 11.95 11.85
C PRO A 90 2.52 10.98 11.28
N GLY A 91 2.95 9.75 11.05
CA GLY A 91 2.14 8.66 10.52
C GLY A 91 1.30 7.91 11.57
N ASN A 92 0.72 6.78 11.13
CA ASN A 92 -0.01 5.85 11.99
C ASN A 92 0.88 5.30 13.12
N SER A 93 0.44 5.39 14.38
CA SER A 93 1.25 5.07 15.57
C SER A 93 2.61 5.80 15.61
N GLY A 94 2.74 6.90 14.86
CA GLY A 94 3.96 7.70 14.79
C GLY A 94 4.08 8.64 15.98
N SER A 95 5.31 8.98 16.34
CA SER A 95 5.60 10.02 17.32
C SER A 95 6.24 11.23 16.64
N PHE A 96 6.25 12.35 17.35
CA PHE A 96 6.91 13.59 16.94
C PHE A 96 8.39 13.39 16.54
N LYS A 97 9.02 12.31 17.04
CA LYS A 97 10.41 11.93 16.74
C LYS A 97 10.63 11.49 15.30
N GLN A 98 9.60 11.27 14.48
CA GLN A 98 9.78 10.94 13.06
C GLN A 98 10.41 12.08 12.25
N SER A 99 10.31 13.34 12.71
CA SER A 99 10.89 14.50 12.03
C SER A 99 12.41 14.63 12.17
N ARG A 100 13.01 13.95 13.15
CA ARG A 100 14.39 14.17 13.63
C ARG A 100 15.47 14.12 12.55
N SER A 101 15.39 13.13 11.65
CA SER A 101 16.40 12.91 10.62
C SER A 101 16.36 14.03 9.58
N LEU A 102 15.16 14.49 9.25
CA LEU A 102 14.94 15.60 8.34
C LEU A 102 15.36 16.92 8.96
N ALA A 103 14.92 17.20 10.19
CA ALA A 103 15.23 18.44 10.91
C ALA A 103 16.75 18.59 11.11
N SER A 104 17.42 17.52 11.56
CA SER A 104 18.89 17.48 11.65
C SER A 104 19.57 17.74 10.30
N SER A 105 19.02 17.20 9.20
CA SER A 105 19.55 17.46 7.86
C SER A 105 19.43 18.93 7.48
N ALA A 106 18.29 19.56 7.79
CA ALA A 106 18.05 20.95 7.46
C ALA A 106 19.01 21.89 8.22
N SER A 107 19.15 21.72 9.54
CA SER A 107 20.09 22.52 10.35
C SER A 107 21.53 22.36 9.85
N ARG A 108 21.98 21.12 9.63
CA ARG A 108 23.36 20.81 9.18
C ARG A 108 23.64 21.14 7.71
N GLN A 109 22.63 21.39 6.90
CA GLN A 109 22.82 21.95 5.55
C GLN A 109 22.90 23.47 5.61
N TYR A 110 22.00 24.11 6.35
CA TYR A 110 21.94 25.57 6.49
C TYR A 110 23.21 26.13 7.14
N PHE A 111 23.73 25.46 8.16
CA PHE A 111 24.99 25.79 8.80
C PHE A 111 26.13 24.93 8.21
N SER A 112 27.23 25.55 7.76
CA SER A 112 28.43 24.83 7.28
C SER A 112 29.30 24.32 8.43
N SER A 113 29.30 25.04 9.55
CA SER A 113 29.80 24.64 10.86
C SER A 113 28.87 25.25 11.92
N PRO A 114 28.91 24.82 13.19
CA PRO A 114 28.08 25.39 14.25
C PRO A 114 28.01 26.92 14.19
N PHE A 115 26.80 27.46 14.08
CA PHE A 115 26.49 28.90 13.97
C PHE A 115 27.00 29.63 12.71
N LEU A 116 27.83 28.99 11.89
CA LEU A 116 28.31 29.56 10.63
C LEU A 116 27.36 29.19 9.49
N ARG A 117 26.67 30.19 8.97
CA ARG A 117 25.78 30.02 7.82
C ARG A 117 26.56 29.55 6.58
N SER A 118 25.98 28.57 5.88
CA SER A 118 26.51 28.08 4.61
C SER A 118 26.36 29.13 3.50
N PRO A 119 27.42 29.37 2.69
CA PRO A 119 27.36 30.30 1.55
C PRO A 119 26.47 29.78 0.42
N ALA A 120 26.03 28.52 0.46
CA ALA A 120 25.19 27.90 -0.57
C ALA A 120 23.73 28.37 -0.56
N PHE A 121 23.34 29.23 0.40
CA PHE A 121 21.98 29.74 0.52
C PHE A 121 21.94 31.27 0.37
N PRO A 122 21.07 31.83 -0.48
CA PRO A 122 20.91 33.28 -0.67
C PRO A 122 20.53 34.01 0.62
N GLY A 123 20.98 35.26 0.80
CA GLY A 123 20.84 36.04 2.05
C GLY A 123 19.47 35.99 2.75
N HIS A 124 18.38 35.88 1.98
CA HIS A 124 17.00 35.79 2.49
C HIS A 124 16.59 34.43 3.08
N THR A 125 17.29 33.33 2.78
CA THR A 125 17.00 32.00 3.33
C THR A 125 17.27 31.99 4.83
N LYS A 126 16.30 31.51 5.59
CA LYS A 126 16.37 31.31 7.04
C LYS A 126 16.54 29.81 7.38
N PRO A 127 17.06 29.46 8.57
CA PRO A 127 17.04 28.07 9.03
C PRO A 127 15.59 27.59 9.17
N LEU A 128 15.35 26.27 9.13
CA LEU A 128 14.02 25.71 9.36
C LEU A 128 13.79 25.48 10.85
N ASP A 129 12.72 26.03 11.40
CA ASP A 129 12.22 25.67 12.72
C ASP A 129 11.21 24.53 12.56
N VAL A 130 11.64 23.30 12.84
CA VAL A 130 10.81 22.11 12.64
C VAL A 130 10.01 21.81 13.90
N PHE A 131 8.76 22.24 13.88
CA PHE A 131 7.73 21.80 14.82
C PHE A 131 7.20 20.42 14.40
N SER A 132 6.77 19.63 15.35
CA SER A 132 6.27 18.27 15.13
C SER A 132 5.11 17.98 16.06
N LEU A 133 4.03 17.44 15.50
CA LEU A 133 2.89 17.02 16.30
C LEU A 133 3.18 15.71 17.03
N ASP A 134 2.80 15.67 18.30
CA ASP A 134 2.69 14.43 19.06
C ASP A 134 1.23 13.99 19.05
N THR A 135 0.95 12.97 18.24
CA THR A 135 -0.40 12.43 18.04
C THR A 135 -0.74 11.33 19.04
N SER A 136 -0.02 11.23 20.17
CA SER A 136 -0.17 10.18 21.18
C SER A 136 -0.04 8.76 20.60
N GLU A 137 0.69 8.62 19.48
CA GLU A 137 0.86 7.36 18.73
C GLU A 137 -0.48 6.66 18.46
N GLU A 138 -1.49 7.42 18.06
CA GLU A 138 -2.80 6.88 17.73
C GLU A 138 -2.79 6.10 16.42
N LEU A 139 -3.67 5.09 16.36
CA LEU A 139 -3.81 4.20 15.22
C LEU A 139 -4.69 4.83 14.12
N SER A 140 -4.21 5.93 13.53
CA SER A 140 -4.94 6.74 12.54
C SER A 140 -5.24 6.02 11.22
N ALA A 141 -4.57 4.91 10.90
CA ALA A 141 -4.85 4.13 9.70
C ALA A 141 -6.19 3.35 9.75
N PHE A 142 -6.76 3.16 10.94
CA PHE A 142 -7.94 2.31 11.13
C PHE A 142 -9.22 3.09 11.44
N SER A 143 -9.16 4.38 11.77
CA SER A 143 -10.34 5.18 12.09
C SER A 143 -10.22 6.59 11.54
N SER A 144 -11.33 7.16 11.08
CA SER A 144 -11.43 8.56 10.66
C SER A 144 -11.35 9.53 11.84
N SER A 145 -11.71 9.09 13.05
CA SER A 145 -11.79 9.95 14.23
C SER A 145 -10.43 10.55 14.63
N PRO A 146 -9.34 9.76 14.79
CA PRO A 146 -8.01 10.33 14.99
C PRO A 146 -7.58 11.27 13.86
N LEU A 147 -7.89 10.95 12.60
CA LEU A 147 -7.45 11.77 11.46
C LEU A 147 -8.06 13.17 11.48
N LEU A 148 -9.36 13.27 11.75
CA LEU A 148 -10.07 14.55 11.86
C LEU A 148 -9.60 15.35 13.07
N ALA A 149 -9.46 14.71 14.24
CA ALA A 149 -8.96 15.37 15.44
C ALA A 149 -7.51 15.87 15.27
N GLN A 150 -6.65 15.11 14.59
CA GLN A 150 -5.30 15.52 14.25
C GLN A 150 -5.29 16.71 13.29
N ALA A 151 -6.23 16.76 12.33
CA ALA A 151 -6.35 17.88 11.39
C ALA A 151 -6.80 19.18 12.07
N GLU A 152 -7.76 19.09 12.99
CA GLU A 152 -8.23 20.23 13.80
C GLU A 152 -7.11 20.78 14.69
N TYR A 153 -6.40 19.89 15.42
CA TYR A 153 -5.28 20.30 16.26
C TYR A 153 -4.13 20.89 15.44
N ALA A 154 -3.84 20.32 14.27
CA ALA A 154 -2.84 20.84 13.34
C ALA A 154 -3.19 22.25 12.83
N ALA A 155 -4.47 22.54 12.55
CA ALA A 155 -4.91 23.89 12.16
C ALA A 155 -4.71 24.93 13.28
N ALA A 156 -5.05 24.55 14.53
CA ALA A 156 -4.78 25.38 15.70
C ALA A 156 -3.28 25.58 15.92
N ALA A 157 -2.48 24.51 15.76
CA ALA A 157 -1.02 24.56 15.88
C ALA A 157 -0.39 25.52 14.86
N ILE A 158 -0.88 25.59 13.62
CA ILE A 158 -0.39 26.55 12.62
C ILE A 158 -0.58 27.99 13.11
N SER A 159 -1.77 28.33 13.58
CA SER A 159 -2.07 29.68 14.08
C SER A 159 -1.21 30.03 15.30
N HIS A 160 -1.03 29.06 16.21
CA HIS A 160 -0.17 29.21 17.38
C HIS A 160 1.29 29.41 16.99
N ILE A 161 1.84 28.57 16.10
CA ILE A 161 3.23 28.66 15.63
C ILE A 161 3.53 30.04 15.08
N LEU A 162 2.66 30.58 14.21
CA LEU A 162 2.87 31.92 13.63
C LEU A 162 2.89 33.03 14.69
N SER A 163 2.15 32.86 15.79
CA SER A 163 2.14 33.82 16.91
C SER A 163 3.42 33.83 17.75
N LEU A 164 4.24 32.78 17.67
CA LEU A 164 5.50 32.68 18.42
C LEU A 164 6.62 33.55 17.83
N TYR A 165 6.46 34.02 16.60
CA TYR A 165 7.53 34.71 15.87
C TYR A 165 7.50 36.23 16.08
N PRO A 166 8.67 36.86 16.26
CA PRO A 166 8.78 38.31 16.30
C PRO A 166 8.54 38.93 14.92
N SER A 167 8.17 40.22 14.91
CA SER A 167 7.95 40.96 13.66
C SER A 167 9.26 41.27 12.92
N PRO A 168 9.33 41.15 11.58
CA PRO A 168 8.27 40.64 10.69
C PRO A 168 8.12 39.12 10.82
N ALA A 169 6.91 38.69 11.19
CA ALA A 169 6.58 37.30 11.38
C ALA A 169 6.44 36.58 10.04
N PRO A 170 6.76 35.27 9.95
CA PRO A 170 6.39 34.45 8.82
C PRO A 170 4.88 34.49 8.63
N THR A 171 4.42 34.46 7.38
CA THR A 171 2.98 34.49 7.06
C THR A 171 2.39 33.10 6.90
N GLU A 172 3.22 32.07 6.71
CA GLU A 172 2.83 30.73 6.30
C GLU A 172 3.74 29.66 6.92
N VAL A 173 3.20 28.44 7.03
CA VAL A 173 3.91 27.25 7.54
C VAL A 173 4.04 26.22 6.41
N LEU A 174 5.24 25.64 6.26
CA LEU A 174 5.48 24.49 5.38
C LEU A 174 5.02 23.21 6.10
N LEU A 175 4.19 22.39 5.45
CA LEU A 175 3.82 21.09 5.99
C LEU A 175 4.72 20.00 5.43
N ILE A 176 5.23 19.14 6.31
CA ILE A 176 5.90 17.90 5.92
C ILE A 176 5.22 16.76 6.64
N ALA A 177 4.86 15.72 5.92
CA ALA A 177 4.01 14.68 6.45
C ALA A 177 4.49 13.29 6.07
N HIS A 178 4.24 12.30 6.94
CA HIS A 178 4.56 10.90 6.67
C HIS A 178 3.32 10.02 6.80
N SER A 179 3.15 9.06 5.88
CA SER A 179 2.10 8.06 5.96
C SER A 179 0.72 8.72 6.12
N MET A 180 -0.08 8.30 7.10
CA MET A 180 -1.39 8.91 7.40
C MET A 180 -1.34 10.42 7.70
N GLY A 181 -0.20 10.99 8.08
CA GLY A 181 -0.04 12.44 8.29
C GLY A 181 -0.27 13.26 7.02
N GLY A 182 0.02 12.72 5.84
CA GLY A 182 -0.25 13.43 4.59
C GLY A 182 -1.75 13.51 4.28
N LEU A 183 -2.53 12.55 4.79
CA LEU A 183 -3.99 12.62 4.76
C LEU A 183 -4.50 13.65 5.77
N VAL A 184 -3.90 13.74 6.97
CA VAL A 184 -4.18 14.80 7.95
C VAL A 184 -3.96 16.19 7.32
N ALA A 185 -2.87 16.38 6.57
CA ALA A 185 -2.60 17.64 5.86
C ALA A 185 -3.72 18.00 4.86
N ARG A 186 -4.22 17.03 4.09
CA ARG A 186 -5.34 17.24 3.17
C ARG A 186 -6.62 17.62 3.91
N LEU A 187 -6.97 16.85 4.94
CA LEU A 187 -8.18 17.11 5.74
C LEU A 187 -8.12 18.47 6.43
N LEU A 188 -6.95 18.87 6.91
CA LEU A 188 -6.74 20.20 7.47
C LEU A 188 -7.16 21.28 6.48
N LEU A 189 -6.71 21.20 5.22
CA LEU A 189 -7.07 22.21 4.22
C LEU A 189 -8.54 22.12 3.78
N THR A 190 -9.11 20.92 3.77
CA THR A 190 -10.54 20.72 3.49
C THR A 190 -11.42 21.35 4.57
N HIS A 191 -11.09 21.17 5.85
CA HIS A 191 -11.90 21.65 6.97
C HIS A 191 -11.53 23.07 7.43
N HIS A 192 -10.29 23.51 7.18
CA HIS A 192 -9.75 24.82 7.55
C HIS A 192 -9.05 25.48 6.36
N PRO A 193 -9.79 25.88 5.29
CA PRO A 193 -9.20 26.46 4.08
C PRO A 193 -8.48 27.80 4.32
N GLN A 194 -8.71 28.44 5.48
CA GLN A 194 -8.02 29.67 5.89
C GLN A 194 -6.63 29.42 6.51
N ALA A 195 -6.27 28.16 6.76
CA ALA A 195 -4.96 27.81 7.31
C ALA A 195 -3.84 28.31 6.38
N LYS A 196 -2.84 28.98 6.96
CA LYS A 196 -1.76 29.62 6.21
C LYS A 196 -0.70 28.60 5.79
N VAL A 197 -1.02 27.80 4.78
CA VAL A 197 -0.16 26.74 4.23
C VAL A 197 -0.08 26.91 2.73
N ARG A 198 1.13 26.83 2.19
CA ARG A 198 1.38 27.02 0.76
C ARG A 198 2.08 25.84 0.09
N ASN A 199 2.81 25.05 0.86
CA ASN A 199 3.54 23.89 0.39
C ASN A 199 3.32 22.70 1.34
N ILE A 200 3.10 21.52 0.78
CA ILE A 200 2.98 20.25 1.49
C ILE A 200 3.92 19.24 0.85
N ILE A 201 4.77 18.61 1.65
CA ILE A 201 5.60 17.49 1.23
C ILE A 201 5.14 16.23 1.97
N ALA A 202 4.47 15.32 1.28
CA ALA A 202 3.96 14.06 1.80
C ALA A 202 4.88 12.89 1.43
N LEU A 203 5.30 12.10 2.42
CA LEU A 203 6.21 10.96 2.25
C LEU A 203 5.44 9.65 2.48
N SER A 204 5.41 8.75 1.49
CA SER A 204 4.71 7.46 1.52
C SER A 204 3.28 7.59 2.08
N THR A 205 2.52 8.58 1.64
CA THR A 205 1.13 8.77 2.07
C THR A 205 0.19 8.00 1.15
N PRO A 206 -0.67 7.08 1.64
CA PRO A 206 -1.70 6.48 0.80
C PRO A 206 -2.78 7.55 0.52
N HIS A 207 -2.77 8.17 -0.65
CA HIS A 207 -3.75 9.22 -1.01
C HIS A 207 -4.99 8.66 -1.72
N ALA A 208 -4.84 7.54 -2.44
CA ALA A 208 -5.91 7.00 -3.29
C ALA A 208 -7.02 6.33 -2.48
N PHE A 209 -6.67 5.40 -1.59
CA PHE A 209 -7.61 4.63 -0.78
C PHE A 209 -7.02 4.25 0.57
N PRO A 210 -7.85 4.00 1.59
CA PRO A 210 -7.36 3.55 2.88
C PRO A 210 -6.65 2.20 2.74
N PRO A 211 -5.47 2.01 3.38
CA PRO A 211 -4.79 0.71 3.41
C PRO A 211 -5.67 -0.44 3.92
N LEU A 212 -6.71 -0.11 4.69
CA LEU A 212 -7.71 -1.02 5.21
C LEU A 212 -9.12 -0.36 5.17
N PRO A 213 -9.99 -0.66 4.18
CA PRO A 213 -11.29 0.00 3.99
C PRO A 213 -12.41 -0.50 4.93
N ILE A 214 -12.13 -0.56 6.23
CA ILE A 214 -12.98 -1.23 7.23
C ILE A 214 -14.15 -0.39 7.77
N SER A 215 -14.20 0.92 7.51
CA SER A 215 -15.38 1.76 7.78
C SER A 215 -15.74 2.67 6.62
N ARG A 216 -17.04 2.96 6.51
CA ARG A 216 -17.59 3.87 5.49
C ARG A 216 -17.08 5.30 5.70
N GLU A 217 -16.88 5.72 6.95
CA GLU A 217 -16.37 7.05 7.28
C GLU A 217 -14.89 7.21 6.95
N LEU A 218 -14.08 6.17 7.19
CA LEU A 218 -12.70 6.19 6.72
C LEU A 218 -12.66 6.28 5.19
N GLU A 219 -13.53 5.55 4.49
CA GLU A 219 -13.66 5.68 3.04
C GLU A 219 -14.09 7.10 2.62
N ARG A 220 -15.03 7.74 3.33
CA ARG A 220 -15.46 9.12 3.05
C ARG A 220 -14.31 10.13 3.20
N VAL A 221 -13.42 9.94 4.16
CA VAL A 221 -12.23 10.79 4.34
C VAL A 221 -11.29 10.73 3.13
N TYR A 222 -11.29 9.61 2.39
CA TYR A 222 -10.55 9.42 1.15
C TYR A 222 -11.35 9.75 -0.10
N ALA A 223 -12.67 9.87 0.02
CA ALA A 223 -13.54 10.13 -1.12
C ALA A 223 -13.00 11.35 -1.87
N PRO A 224 -12.95 11.31 -3.21
CA PRO A 224 -12.50 12.42 -4.02
C PRO A 224 -13.50 13.55 -3.85
N HIS A 225 -13.31 14.36 -2.81
CA HIS A 225 -14.04 15.59 -2.68
C HIS A 225 -13.52 16.47 -3.82
N PRO A 226 -14.39 17.03 -4.68
CA PRO A 226 -14.00 17.97 -5.72
C PRO A 226 -13.47 19.31 -5.17
N GLN A 227 -13.11 19.37 -3.88
CA GLN A 227 -12.25 20.44 -3.40
C GLN A 227 -10.82 20.14 -3.83
N GLU A 228 -10.51 20.65 -5.01
CA GLU A 228 -9.16 20.99 -5.43
C GLU A 228 -8.42 21.63 -4.25
N LEU A 229 -7.11 21.36 -4.15
CA LEU A 229 -6.26 22.03 -3.17
C LEU A 229 -6.51 23.55 -3.24
N PRO A 230 -6.49 24.28 -2.11
CA PRO A 230 -6.66 25.72 -2.13
C PRO A 230 -5.73 26.40 -3.14
N GLU A 231 -6.16 27.51 -3.72
CA GLU A 231 -5.41 28.22 -4.74
C GLU A 231 -3.98 28.56 -4.25
N GLY A 232 -2.99 28.36 -5.12
CA GLY A 232 -1.59 28.61 -4.84
C GLY A 232 -0.89 27.54 -3.97
N VAL A 233 -1.60 26.50 -3.51
CA VAL A 233 -1.02 25.40 -2.73
C VAL A 233 -0.34 24.37 -3.64
N MET A 234 0.85 23.93 -3.23
CA MET A 234 1.55 22.80 -3.83
C MET A 234 1.50 21.57 -2.91
N LEU A 235 1.09 20.42 -3.44
CA LEU A 235 1.24 19.10 -2.83
C LEU A 235 2.27 18.28 -3.60
N LEU A 236 3.42 18.03 -3.00
CA LEU A 236 4.42 17.09 -3.47
C LEU A 236 4.33 15.78 -2.68
N THR A 237 4.05 14.68 -3.36
CA THR A 237 4.10 13.34 -2.77
C THR A 237 5.34 12.58 -3.25
N VAL A 238 6.10 12.02 -2.31
CA VAL A 238 7.27 11.17 -2.59
C VAL A 238 6.95 9.74 -2.15
N CYS A 239 7.06 8.79 -3.10
CA CYS A 239 6.68 7.39 -2.92
C CYS A 239 7.90 6.47 -2.92
N GLY A 240 7.96 5.54 -1.95
CA GLY A 240 9.05 4.58 -1.79
C GLY A 240 9.08 3.42 -2.80
N GLY A 241 8.07 3.30 -3.66
CA GLY A 241 7.97 2.22 -4.64
C GLY A 241 7.75 0.84 -4.00
N ALA A 242 8.12 -0.23 -4.72
CA ALA A 242 7.84 -1.62 -4.33
C ALA A 242 8.45 -2.09 -3.00
N GLN A 243 9.39 -1.35 -2.41
CA GLN A 243 9.98 -1.68 -1.10
C GLN A 243 9.11 -1.20 0.08
N ASP A 244 8.14 -0.33 -0.16
CA ASP A 244 7.10 -0.02 0.81
C ASP A 244 6.14 -1.22 0.93
N THR A 245 6.15 -1.86 2.09
CA THR A 245 5.38 -3.10 2.36
C THR A 245 4.22 -2.89 3.31
N GLU A 246 4.02 -1.67 3.84
CA GLU A 246 2.88 -1.38 4.72
C GLU A 246 1.58 -1.29 3.92
N PHE A 247 1.65 -0.70 2.73
CA PHE A 247 0.56 -0.65 1.76
C PHE A 247 1.08 -0.74 0.31
N PRO A 248 0.25 -1.16 -0.66
CA PRO A 248 0.66 -1.22 -2.06
C PRO A 248 1.03 0.15 -2.62
N ALA A 249 2.21 0.28 -3.22
CA ALA A 249 2.76 1.57 -3.65
C ALA A 249 1.88 2.36 -4.64
N GLU A 250 1.01 1.69 -5.40
CA GLU A 250 0.00 2.32 -6.26
C GLU A 250 -1.03 3.17 -5.49
N LEU A 251 -1.13 3.04 -4.16
CA LEU A 251 -1.97 3.90 -3.32
C LEU A 251 -1.30 5.24 -2.96
N CYS A 252 0.02 5.37 -3.15
CA CYS A 252 0.78 6.53 -2.69
C CYS A 252 0.58 7.77 -3.56
N GLY A 253 0.38 7.60 -4.87
CA GLY A 253 0.24 8.71 -5.82
C GLY A 253 -0.93 9.62 -5.47
N ALA A 254 -0.77 10.92 -5.73
CA ALA A 254 -1.83 11.88 -5.46
C ALA A 254 -3.12 11.54 -6.22
N TRP A 255 -4.26 11.70 -5.54
CA TRP A 255 -5.55 11.22 -6.02
C TRP A 255 -6.65 12.29 -5.91
N PRO A 256 -7.43 12.55 -6.99
CA PRO A 256 -7.33 11.91 -8.31
C PRO A 256 -6.03 12.32 -9.04
N PRO A 257 -5.40 11.43 -9.82
CA PRO A 257 -4.25 11.78 -10.64
C PRO A 257 -4.69 12.91 -11.56
N GLY A 258 -4.01 14.06 -11.50
CA GLY A 258 -4.45 15.29 -12.17
C GLY A 258 -5.10 15.01 -13.53
N SER A 259 -6.33 15.48 -13.73
CA SER A 259 -6.85 15.58 -15.08
C SER A 259 -5.97 16.58 -15.80
N PRO A 260 -5.58 16.34 -17.06
CA PRO A 260 -4.94 17.36 -17.87
C PRO A 260 -5.98 18.45 -18.19
N THR A 261 -6.30 19.31 -17.21
CA THR A 261 -6.82 20.63 -17.49
C THR A 261 -5.71 21.40 -18.19
N SER A 262 -6.08 22.21 -19.18
CA SER A 262 -5.14 22.97 -20.00
C SER A 262 -4.06 23.64 -19.15
N PRO A 263 -2.79 23.68 -19.59
CA PRO A 263 -1.65 24.23 -18.83
C PRO A 263 -1.74 25.73 -18.48
N GLN A 264 -2.86 26.39 -18.77
CA GLN A 264 -3.09 27.82 -18.56
C GLN A 264 -3.93 28.15 -17.31
N GLU A 265 -4.52 27.17 -16.61
CA GLU A 265 -5.34 27.43 -15.40
C GLU A 265 -5.12 26.38 -14.27
N GLU A 266 -3.87 26.00 -13.98
CA GLU A 266 -3.58 25.24 -12.75
C GLU A 266 -3.59 26.19 -11.53
N THR A 267 -4.73 26.27 -10.84
CA THR A 267 -4.90 27.04 -9.58
C THR A 267 -4.12 26.43 -8.42
N SER A 268 -3.79 25.13 -8.48
CA SER A 268 -3.00 24.41 -7.50
C SER A 268 -2.05 23.41 -8.18
N LEU A 269 -0.99 22.99 -7.49
CA LEU A 269 0.04 22.13 -8.06
C LEU A 269 0.13 20.80 -7.31
N THR A 270 -0.13 19.69 -8.00
CA THR A 270 0.00 18.34 -7.43
C THR A 270 1.05 17.55 -8.18
N LEU A 271 2.09 17.10 -7.47
CA LEU A 271 3.22 16.37 -8.04
C LEU A 271 3.42 15.04 -7.30
N THR A 272 3.76 13.99 -8.04
CA THR A 272 4.18 12.69 -7.46
C THR A 272 5.59 12.37 -7.96
N ARG A 273 6.47 11.94 -7.06
CA ARG A 273 7.86 11.54 -7.35
C ARG A 273 8.17 10.19 -6.71
N TRP A 274 9.01 9.39 -7.37
CA TRP A 274 9.35 8.04 -6.93
C TRP A 274 10.82 7.96 -6.57
N THR A 275 11.15 7.37 -5.42
CA THR A 275 12.55 7.24 -4.96
C THR A 275 13.40 6.38 -5.90
N SER A 276 12.76 5.45 -6.62
CA SER A 276 13.37 4.61 -7.66
C SER A 276 13.77 5.40 -8.91
N SER A 277 13.08 6.51 -9.20
CA SER A 277 13.41 7.43 -10.29
C SER A 277 14.32 8.58 -9.87
N THR A 278 14.44 8.85 -8.57
CA THR A 278 15.17 10.02 -8.07
C THR A 278 16.69 9.86 -8.25
N PRO A 279 17.37 10.83 -8.88
CA PRO A 279 18.82 10.90 -8.98
C PRO A 279 19.50 10.79 -7.61
N HIS A 280 20.64 10.07 -7.55
CA HIS A 280 21.37 9.75 -6.31
C HIS A 280 20.62 8.83 -5.31
N LEU A 281 19.42 8.35 -5.65
CA LEU A 281 18.72 7.29 -4.91
C LEU A 281 18.60 6.04 -5.77
N TRP A 282 17.92 6.14 -6.93
CA TRP A 282 17.63 5.06 -7.90
C TRP A 282 17.17 3.74 -7.28
N THR A 283 16.51 3.80 -6.13
CA THR A 283 16.11 2.62 -5.36
C THR A 283 14.79 2.84 -4.64
N GLY A 284 14.06 1.74 -4.47
CA GLY A 284 12.91 1.75 -3.57
C GLY A 284 13.35 2.01 -2.13
N ILE A 285 12.47 2.60 -1.34
CA ILE A 285 12.69 2.86 0.08
C ILE A 285 11.51 2.29 0.85
N GLY A 286 11.78 1.58 1.95
CA GLY A 286 10.74 1.03 2.80
C GLY A 286 9.91 2.11 3.52
N HIS A 287 8.75 1.72 4.04
CA HIS A 287 7.77 2.65 4.61
C HIS A 287 8.33 3.49 5.76
N ARG A 288 9.14 2.86 6.63
CA ARG A 288 9.72 3.50 7.81
C ARG A 288 11.04 4.18 7.47
N GLU A 289 11.74 3.63 6.50
CA GLU A 289 13.01 4.11 5.95
C GLU A 289 12.86 5.48 5.32
N ILE A 290 11.69 5.79 4.74
CA ILE A 290 11.45 7.04 4.00
C ILE A 290 11.69 8.30 4.84
N VAL A 291 11.53 8.22 6.17
CA VAL A 291 11.75 9.37 7.07
C VAL A 291 13.20 9.51 7.55
N TRP A 292 14.05 8.48 7.42
CA TRP A 292 15.42 8.52 7.93
C TRP A 292 16.52 8.19 6.91
N CYS A 293 16.16 7.69 5.73
CA CYS A 293 17.09 7.42 4.65
C CYS A 293 17.88 8.68 4.29
N HIS A 294 19.22 8.61 4.38
CA HIS A 294 20.03 9.81 4.28
C HIS A 294 19.92 10.52 2.93
N GLN A 295 19.92 9.78 1.82
CA GLN A 295 19.86 10.40 0.50
C GLN A 295 18.52 11.11 0.29
N LEU A 296 17.40 10.49 0.68
CA LEU A 296 16.09 11.12 0.55
C LEU A 296 15.92 12.32 1.49
N ARG A 297 16.21 12.16 2.79
CA ARG A 297 16.04 13.25 3.76
C ARG A 297 16.89 14.46 3.38
N PHE A 298 18.06 14.24 2.77
CA PHE A 298 18.94 15.32 2.33
C PHE A 298 18.27 16.14 1.23
N LEU A 299 17.67 15.50 0.22
CA LEU A 299 16.93 16.16 -0.85
C LEU A 299 15.69 16.89 -0.33
N VAL A 300 14.91 16.25 0.56
CA VAL A 300 13.70 16.86 1.12
C VAL A 300 14.05 18.08 1.99
N ALA A 301 15.10 18.00 2.81
CA ALA A 301 15.57 19.14 3.60
C ALA A 301 16.09 20.27 2.71
N ARG A 302 16.83 19.94 1.64
CA ARG A 302 17.31 20.92 0.67
C ARG A 302 16.15 21.63 -0.03
N LEU A 303 15.16 20.87 -0.51
CA LEU A 303 13.93 21.42 -1.11
C LEU A 303 13.21 22.35 -0.12
N ALA A 304 13.04 21.94 1.14
CA ALA A 304 12.37 22.76 2.15
C ALA A 304 13.08 24.10 2.42
N LEU A 305 14.42 24.14 2.35
CA LEU A 305 15.21 25.37 2.46
C LEU A 305 15.06 26.24 1.21
N ASP A 306 15.14 25.66 0.02
CA ASP A 306 15.11 26.38 -1.26
C ASP A 306 13.71 26.87 -1.67
N LEU A 307 12.63 26.32 -1.10
CA LEU A 307 11.25 26.78 -1.33
C LEU A 307 10.99 28.20 -0.78
N GLN A 308 11.82 28.69 0.12
CA GLN A 308 11.67 30.01 0.73
C GLN A 308 11.83 31.11 -0.33
N GLY A 309 10.92 32.08 -0.35
CA GLY A 309 10.98 33.23 -1.26
C GLY A 309 10.43 32.98 -2.67
N LEU A 310 10.01 31.76 -3.02
CA LEU A 310 9.35 31.49 -4.30
C LEU A 310 7.86 31.88 -4.23
N HIS A 311 7.35 32.63 -5.22
CA HIS A 311 5.99 33.21 -5.20
C HIS A 311 5.03 32.56 -6.21
N SER A 312 5.52 32.09 -7.35
CA SER A 312 4.68 31.42 -8.36
C SER A 312 4.60 29.90 -8.14
N LEU A 313 3.59 29.24 -8.73
CA LEU A 313 3.55 27.77 -8.82
C LEU A 313 4.58 27.24 -9.83
N GLY A 314 4.87 28.00 -10.88
CA GLY A 314 5.87 27.66 -11.90
C GLY A 314 7.28 27.51 -11.34
N GLU A 315 7.75 28.49 -10.54
CA GLU A 315 9.07 28.43 -9.89
C GLU A 315 9.17 27.23 -8.93
N ARG A 316 8.09 26.92 -8.21
CA ARG A 316 8.04 25.78 -7.29
C ARG A 316 8.09 24.46 -8.04
N LYS A 317 7.36 24.35 -9.16
CA LYS A 317 7.41 23.18 -10.05
C LYS A 317 8.82 22.97 -10.60
N GLU A 318 9.45 24.04 -11.09
CA GLU A 318 10.83 24.00 -11.61
C GLU A 318 11.84 23.57 -10.53
N LEU A 319 11.72 24.11 -9.30
CA LEU A 319 12.56 23.70 -8.18
C LEU A 319 12.40 22.21 -7.85
N VAL A 320 11.16 21.71 -7.79
CA VAL A 320 10.90 20.28 -7.55
C VAL A 320 11.50 19.42 -8.65
N GLN A 321 11.35 19.81 -9.92
CA GLN A 321 11.98 19.12 -11.06
C GLN A 321 13.50 19.13 -10.93
N ARG A 322 14.11 20.26 -10.59
CA ARG A 322 15.55 20.37 -10.40
C ARG A 322 16.08 19.41 -9.32
N VAL A 323 15.37 19.33 -8.19
CA VAL A 323 15.77 18.48 -7.04
C VAL A 323 15.51 16.99 -7.30
N PHE A 324 14.41 16.63 -7.96
CA PHE A 324 13.96 15.23 -8.09
C PHE A 324 14.16 14.60 -9.48
N GLU A 325 14.36 15.36 -10.54
CA GLU A 325 14.59 14.87 -11.92
C GLU A 325 16.02 15.15 -12.41
N PHE A 326 16.80 15.89 -11.61
CA PHE A 326 18.15 16.39 -11.93
C PHE A 326 18.13 17.25 -13.19
N ASP A 327 18.02 18.56 -12.99
CA ASP A 327 18.28 19.54 -14.02
C ASP A 327 19.56 20.31 -13.67
N LEU A 328 20.65 20.03 -14.41
CA LEU A 328 21.86 20.82 -14.29
C LEU A 328 21.69 22.07 -15.16
N PRO A 329 21.85 23.28 -14.60
CA PRO A 329 21.88 24.48 -15.42
C PRO A 329 22.92 24.30 -16.51
N GLU A 330 22.50 24.63 -17.73
CA GLU A 330 23.39 24.65 -18.87
C GLU A 330 24.59 25.54 -18.57
N PRO A 331 25.83 25.12 -18.88
CA PRO A 331 26.98 25.98 -18.68
C PRO A 331 26.78 27.27 -19.49
N ALA A 332 26.98 28.40 -18.80
CA ALA A 332 26.99 29.72 -19.42
C ALA A 332 28.23 29.80 -20.31
N PHE A 333 28.01 30.15 -21.58
CA PHE A 333 29.08 30.45 -22.53
C PHE A 333 29.04 31.94 -22.81
N ASP A 334 30.18 32.61 -22.67
CA ASP A 334 30.35 33.96 -23.18
C ASP A 334 30.31 33.90 -24.71
N SER A 335 29.49 34.77 -25.29
CA SER A 335 29.20 34.99 -26.72
C SER A 335 30.14 34.38 -27.78
N ALA A 336 29.51 33.72 -28.78
CA ALA A 336 30.04 33.34 -30.11
C ALA A 336 31.44 32.70 -30.13
N VAL A 337 31.51 31.38 -29.96
CA VAL A 337 32.73 30.61 -30.21
C VAL A 337 33.02 30.62 -31.73
N GLN A 338 34.17 31.18 -32.13
CA GLN A 338 34.68 31.03 -33.50
C GLN A 338 34.92 29.54 -33.79
N ALA A 339 34.44 29.05 -34.94
CA ALA A 339 34.56 27.64 -35.32
C ALA A 339 36.03 27.18 -35.21
N PRO A 340 36.38 26.26 -34.29
CA PRO A 340 37.72 25.69 -34.23
C PRO A 340 37.99 24.88 -35.52
N GLU A 341 39.27 24.69 -35.87
CA GLU A 341 39.63 23.78 -36.96
C GLU A 341 39.00 22.38 -36.77
N PRO A 342 38.53 21.72 -37.85
CA PRO A 342 37.82 20.45 -37.75
C PRO A 342 38.74 19.34 -37.19
N GLU A 343 38.27 18.64 -36.16
CA GLU A 343 39.02 17.53 -35.54
C GLU A 343 39.21 16.33 -36.49
N LEU A 344 40.35 15.65 -36.31
CA LEU A 344 40.72 14.42 -37.02
C LEU A 344 39.97 13.21 -36.42
N GLY A 345 38.78 12.91 -36.95
CA GLY A 345 37.95 11.79 -36.49
C GLY A 345 36.44 12.03 -36.68
N ARG A 346 36.06 12.66 -37.80
CA ARG A 346 34.71 13.15 -38.08
C ARG A 346 33.65 12.07 -37.89
N ALA A 347 32.70 12.30 -36.97
CA ALA A 347 31.38 11.68 -37.08
C ALA A 347 30.57 12.53 -38.06
N GLY A 348 30.42 12.07 -39.31
CA GLY A 348 29.46 12.66 -40.23
C GLY A 348 28.07 12.57 -39.60
N ALA A 349 27.50 13.70 -39.20
CA ALA A 349 26.25 13.69 -38.47
C ALA A 349 25.08 13.69 -39.46
N SER A 350 24.40 12.56 -39.58
CA SER A 350 23.16 12.47 -40.35
C SER A 350 22.00 13.08 -39.55
N GLN A 351 21.01 13.64 -40.27
CA GLN A 351 19.81 14.20 -39.66
C GLN A 351 19.12 13.19 -38.73
N GLY A 352 18.74 13.63 -37.53
CA GLY A 352 18.05 12.78 -36.56
C GLY A 352 18.31 13.16 -35.10
N LEU A 353 17.91 12.26 -34.20
CA LEU A 353 18.06 12.43 -32.75
C LEU A 353 19.40 11.85 -32.27
N TRP A 354 20.18 12.67 -31.57
CA TRP A 354 21.50 12.33 -31.04
C TRP A 354 21.51 12.40 -29.51
N ALA A 355 22.42 11.67 -28.91
CA ALA A 355 22.64 11.66 -27.47
C ALA A 355 24.11 11.84 -27.14
N LEU A 356 24.37 12.46 -25.99
CA LEU A 356 25.69 12.65 -25.40
C LEU A 356 25.70 12.09 -23.97
N LEU A 357 26.71 11.26 -23.67
CA LEU A 357 26.99 10.74 -22.33
C LEU A 357 28.35 11.26 -21.84
N HIS A 358 28.40 11.79 -20.62
CA HIS A 358 29.65 12.23 -20.00
C HIS A 358 29.57 12.19 -18.46
N PRO A 359 30.69 11.97 -17.74
CA PRO A 359 30.73 12.06 -16.29
C PRO A 359 30.38 13.45 -15.75
N LEU A 360 29.91 13.52 -14.49
CA LEU A 360 29.65 14.78 -13.78
C LEU A 360 30.87 15.71 -13.68
N THR A 361 32.08 15.13 -13.65
CA THR A 361 33.36 15.87 -13.59
C THR A 361 33.73 16.54 -14.91
N ASN A 362 33.22 16.04 -16.03
CA ASN A 362 33.55 16.51 -17.36
C ASN A 362 32.39 17.33 -17.92
N ARG A 363 32.43 18.66 -17.81
CA ARG A 363 31.34 19.54 -18.29
C ARG A 363 31.57 19.90 -19.75
N VAL A 364 30.96 19.13 -20.64
CA VAL A 364 30.99 19.34 -22.10
C VAL A 364 29.61 19.69 -22.64
N THR A 365 29.59 20.41 -23.76
CA THR A 365 28.37 20.82 -24.47
C THR A 365 28.49 20.53 -25.97
N PRO A 366 27.42 20.02 -26.60
CA PRO A 366 27.40 19.77 -28.03
C PRO A 366 27.15 21.05 -28.85
N PHE A 367 27.97 21.25 -29.87
CA PHE A 367 27.83 22.28 -30.90
C PHE A 367 27.63 21.63 -32.27
N LEU A 368 26.71 22.17 -33.05
CA LEU A 368 26.41 21.85 -34.44
C LEU A 368 27.29 22.73 -35.32
N CYS A 369 28.28 22.12 -35.97
CA CYS A 369 29.29 22.84 -36.75
C CYS A 369 29.15 22.55 -38.25
N THR A 370 29.32 23.61 -39.02
CA THR A 370 29.51 23.61 -40.48
C THR A 370 30.88 24.21 -40.78
N PRO A 371 31.38 24.13 -42.02
CA PRO A 371 32.64 24.77 -42.40
C PRO A 371 32.68 26.30 -42.15
N SER A 372 31.53 26.95 -42.00
CA SER A 372 31.41 28.41 -41.85
C SER A 372 30.91 28.87 -40.48
N SER A 373 30.28 28.01 -39.67
CA SER A 373 29.67 28.42 -38.39
C SER A 373 29.48 27.24 -37.43
N CYS A 374 29.61 27.49 -36.13
CA CYS A 374 29.21 26.54 -35.08
C CYS A 374 28.09 27.16 -34.24
N THR A 375 26.98 26.46 -34.10
CA THR A 375 25.85 26.87 -33.25
C THR A 375 25.65 25.85 -32.14
N ARG A 376 25.23 26.31 -30.96
CA ARG A 376 24.98 25.40 -29.84
C ARG A 376 23.81 24.48 -30.15
N ALA A 377 23.97 23.16 -29.92
CA ALA A 377 22.87 22.23 -30.13
C ALA A 377 21.78 22.47 -29.08
N LYS A 378 20.52 22.51 -29.53
CA LYS A 378 19.37 22.62 -28.63
C LYS A 378 19.16 21.29 -27.91
N VAL A 379 19.44 21.26 -26.61
CA VAL A 379 19.18 20.09 -25.76
C VAL A 379 17.67 19.93 -25.59
N LEU A 380 17.15 18.76 -25.93
CA LEU A 380 15.74 18.39 -25.81
C LEU A 380 15.43 17.81 -24.42
N SER A 381 16.32 16.96 -23.91
CA SER A 381 16.18 16.37 -22.59
C SER A 381 17.55 16.14 -21.96
N ARG A 382 17.63 16.29 -20.63
CA ARG A 382 18.84 16.03 -19.85
C ARG A 382 18.45 15.24 -18.61
N LYS A 383 19.23 14.23 -18.25
CA LYS A 383 18.97 13.34 -17.11
C LYS A 383 20.27 12.80 -16.52
N LEU A 384 20.26 12.49 -15.23
CA LEU A 384 21.34 11.74 -14.58
C LEU A 384 21.01 10.25 -14.62
N LEU A 385 21.91 9.46 -15.19
CA LEU A 385 21.81 8.01 -15.24
C LEU A 385 22.77 7.37 -14.21
N PRO A 386 22.38 6.27 -13.56
CA PRO A 386 23.26 5.57 -12.64
C PRO A 386 24.43 4.90 -13.36
N HIS A 387 25.62 5.05 -12.79
CA HIS A 387 26.86 4.42 -13.24
C HIS A 387 27.63 3.84 -12.05
N PRO A 388 27.24 2.63 -11.59
CA PRO A 388 27.83 2.02 -10.41
C PRO A 388 29.27 1.54 -10.65
N PRO A 389 30.10 1.49 -9.57
CA PRO A 389 31.44 0.94 -9.63
C PRO A 389 31.45 -0.53 -10.06
N ALA A 390 32.57 -0.96 -10.65
CA ALA A 390 32.64 -2.29 -11.23
C ALA A 390 32.85 -3.41 -10.21
N GLY A 391 31.98 -4.41 -10.25
CA GLY A 391 32.13 -5.65 -9.46
C GLY A 391 31.45 -5.61 -8.09
N GLU A 392 30.76 -4.52 -7.76
CA GLU A 392 30.05 -4.35 -6.48
C GLU A 392 28.54 -4.54 -6.64
N VAL A 393 27.87 -4.90 -5.53
CA VAL A 393 26.41 -4.89 -5.44
C VAL A 393 25.92 -3.45 -5.42
N TRP A 394 24.90 -3.15 -6.22
CA TRP A 394 24.36 -1.81 -6.33
C TRP A 394 22.83 -1.80 -6.29
N PRO A 395 22.19 -0.88 -5.55
CA PRO A 395 22.79 0.02 -4.54
C PRO A 395 23.48 -0.73 -3.40
N ARG A 396 24.44 -0.09 -2.73
CA ARG A 396 25.18 -0.73 -1.64
C ARG A 396 24.29 -0.89 -0.40
N PRO A 397 24.17 -2.10 0.19
CA PRO A 397 23.41 -2.31 1.41
C PRO A 397 23.84 -1.36 2.54
N GLY A 398 22.93 -0.54 3.08
CA GLY A 398 23.21 0.35 4.22
C GLY A 398 24.12 1.56 3.93
N GLU A 399 24.71 1.65 2.73
CA GLU A 399 25.52 2.79 2.27
C GLU A 399 24.84 3.56 1.13
N GLY A 400 23.96 2.89 0.39
CA GLY A 400 23.20 3.46 -0.70
C GLY A 400 24.00 3.72 -1.96
N VAL A 401 23.75 4.87 -2.58
CA VAL A 401 24.36 5.29 -3.85
C VAL A 401 25.27 6.47 -3.57
N GLY A 402 26.51 6.41 -4.07
CA GLY A 402 27.47 7.51 -3.98
C GLY A 402 27.14 8.68 -4.91
N GLU A 403 27.49 9.90 -4.51
CA GLU A 403 27.21 11.13 -5.29
C GLU A 403 27.86 11.13 -6.69
N ARG A 404 29.01 10.45 -6.84
CA ARG A 404 29.76 10.34 -8.11
C ARG A 404 29.33 9.18 -9.00
N GLU A 405 28.34 8.37 -8.57
CA GLU A 405 27.85 7.21 -9.32
C GLU A 405 26.78 7.62 -10.36
N GLY A 406 26.91 8.82 -10.93
CA GLY A 406 26.00 9.39 -11.92
C GLY A 406 26.75 9.85 -13.17
N VAL A 407 26.15 9.60 -14.33
CA VAL A 407 26.61 10.07 -15.64
C VAL A 407 25.52 10.94 -16.24
N VAL A 408 25.92 12.08 -16.79
CA VAL A 408 25.01 13.02 -17.43
C VAL A 408 24.70 12.52 -18.84
N TYR A 409 23.42 12.42 -19.13
CA TYR A 409 22.90 12.08 -20.45
C TYR A 409 22.12 13.26 -21.00
N SER A 410 22.34 13.63 -22.26
CA SER A 410 21.61 14.70 -22.95
C SER A 410 21.16 14.27 -24.35
N GLU A 411 19.88 14.46 -24.69
CA GLU A 411 19.31 14.29 -26.03
C GLU A 411 19.27 15.64 -26.75
N PHE A 412 19.57 15.66 -28.04
CA PHE A 412 19.44 16.84 -28.90
C PHE A 412 19.10 16.45 -30.33
N GLU A 413 18.50 17.37 -31.07
CA GLU A 413 18.15 17.16 -32.46
C GLU A 413 19.23 17.75 -33.38
N PHE A 414 19.64 16.96 -34.37
CA PHE A 414 20.53 17.39 -35.44
C PHE A 414 19.71 17.60 -36.72
N ARG A 415 19.48 18.86 -37.12
CA ARG A 415 18.86 19.24 -38.39
C ARG A 415 19.84 20.11 -39.19
N MET A 416 19.99 19.80 -40.47
CA MET A 416 20.86 20.54 -41.40
C MET A 416 20.04 20.92 -42.62
N GLU A 417 20.07 22.19 -43.04
CA GLU A 417 19.30 22.69 -44.19
C GLU A 417 19.98 22.41 -45.53
N GLU A 418 21.32 22.38 -45.63
CA GLU A 418 22.09 21.90 -46.79
C GLU A 418 23.61 21.83 -46.44
N GLY A 419 24.32 20.77 -46.84
CA GLY A 419 25.80 20.63 -46.68
C GLY A 419 26.32 19.58 -45.65
N GLU A 420 27.64 19.36 -45.62
CA GLU A 420 28.32 18.51 -44.63
C GLU A 420 28.46 19.24 -43.28
N GLY A 421 27.94 18.64 -42.20
CA GLY A 421 28.05 19.16 -40.83
C GLY A 421 28.49 18.08 -39.83
N TRP A 422 29.05 18.49 -38.70
CA TRP A 422 29.49 17.60 -37.63
C TRP A 422 29.09 18.14 -36.25
N VAL A 423 29.14 17.27 -35.24
CA VAL A 423 28.95 17.66 -33.84
C VAL A 423 30.31 17.79 -33.18
N GLN A 424 30.57 18.93 -32.53
CA GLN A 424 31.78 19.17 -31.75
C GLN A 424 31.43 19.33 -30.27
N LEU A 425 32.27 18.80 -29.38
CA LEU A 425 32.08 18.87 -27.94
C LEU A 425 33.03 19.92 -27.36
N LEU A 426 32.47 21.00 -26.82
CA LEU A 426 33.24 22.08 -26.20
C LEU A 426 33.06 22.05 -24.68
N ASP A 427 34.14 22.31 -23.96
CA ASP A 427 34.12 22.50 -22.51
C ASP A 427 33.65 23.93 -22.13
N ALA A 428 33.47 24.18 -20.83
CA ALA A 428 33.05 25.50 -20.33
C ALA A 428 34.01 26.66 -20.66
N GLN A 429 35.22 26.37 -21.16
CA GLN A 429 36.24 27.35 -21.56
C GLN A 429 36.28 27.52 -23.09
N GLY A 430 35.39 26.86 -23.83
CA GLY A 430 35.32 26.89 -25.29
C GLY A 430 36.37 26.03 -25.99
N LYS A 431 37.09 25.17 -25.26
CA LYS A 431 38.11 24.27 -25.82
C LYS A 431 37.51 22.93 -26.20
N SER A 432 38.12 22.27 -27.19
CA SER A 432 37.63 20.97 -27.63
C SER A 432 37.96 19.89 -26.60
N ALA A 433 36.99 19.03 -26.29
CA ALA A 433 37.12 18.02 -25.24
C ALA A 433 38.27 17.01 -25.47
N SER A 434 38.77 16.88 -26.71
CA SER A 434 39.91 16.01 -27.05
C SER A 434 41.28 16.62 -26.71
N GLU A 435 41.37 17.95 -26.51
CA GLU A 435 42.65 18.65 -26.26
C GLU A 435 43.24 18.36 -24.86
N ARG A 436 42.49 17.67 -23.99
CA ARG A 436 42.95 17.29 -22.65
C ARG A 436 43.49 15.86 -22.62
N LYS A 437 44.59 15.60 -23.34
CA LYS A 437 45.47 14.47 -22.98
C LYS A 437 46.24 14.88 -21.73
N GLU A 438 45.85 14.38 -20.56
CA GLU A 438 46.65 14.52 -19.34
C GLU A 438 48.05 13.94 -19.57
N GLN A 439 49.03 14.83 -19.77
CA GLN A 439 50.41 14.57 -19.38
C GLN A 439 50.46 14.54 -17.85
N GLY A 440 50.22 13.36 -17.27
CA GLY A 440 50.36 13.10 -15.84
C GLY A 440 51.23 11.88 -15.61
N GLN A 441 52.54 12.08 -15.53
CA GLN A 441 53.49 11.06 -15.08
C GLN A 441 53.30 10.79 -13.59
N GLY A 442 53.06 9.52 -13.25
CA GLY A 442 53.43 8.93 -11.96
C GLY A 442 52.38 8.98 -10.83
N GLY A 443 51.94 7.80 -10.40
CA GLY A 443 51.32 7.61 -9.09
C GLY A 443 50.13 6.64 -9.09
N THR A 444 50.38 5.39 -8.72
CA THR A 444 49.48 4.43 -8.03
C THR A 444 47.99 4.48 -8.37
N GLU A 445 47.54 3.49 -9.13
CA GLU A 445 46.21 2.87 -9.16
C GLU A 445 45.07 3.63 -8.44
N SER A 446 44.61 4.72 -9.04
CA SER A 446 43.18 4.97 -9.11
C SER A 446 42.76 4.61 -10.53
N LYS A 447 41.92 3.58 -10.71
CA LYS A 447 41.23 3.34 -11.98
C LYS A 447 40.28 4.52 -12.19
N GLY A 448 40.84 5.61 -12.69
CA GLY A 448 40.21 6.92 -12.77
C GLY A 448 38.99 6.87 -13.67
N GLN A 449 37.87 7.35 -13.14
CA GLN A 449 36.80 7.95 -13.93
C GLN A 449 37.38 9.18 -14.65
N GLY A 450 38.15 8.95 -15.72
CA GLY A 450 38.75 10.00 -16.53
C GLY A 450 37.70 10.85 -17.25
N ALA A 451 38.11 11.99 -17.77
CA ALA A 451 37.28 12.86 -18.60
C ALA A 451 36.96 12.18 -19.95
N TRP A 452 35.96 11.30 -19.97
CA TRP A 452 35.44 10.70 -21.20
C TRP A 452 34.13 11.37 -21.63
N SER A 453 33.80 11.23 -22.91
CA SER A 453 32.50 11.59 -23.46
C SER A 453 32.17 10.65 -24.62
N ALA A 454 30.90 10.31 -24.80
CA ALA A 454 30.45 9.43 -25.87
C ALA A 454 29.28 10.09 -26.60
N LEU A 455 29.35 10.08 -27.93
CA LEU A 455 28.33 10.62 -28.83
C LEU A 455 27.76 9.49 -29.70
N GLY A 456 26.45 9.49 -29.93
CA GLY A 456 25.82 8.55 -30.84
C GLY A 456 24.33 8.73 -30.98
N ARG A 457 23.68 7.88 -31.77
CA ARG A 457 22.26 8.02 -32.11
C ARG A 457 21.32 7.54 -31.01
N VAL A 458 20.13 8.12 -31.01
CA VAL A 458 18.95 7.58 -30.34
C VAL A 458 18.10 6.82 -31.37
N ARG A 459 17.66 5.62 -31.00
CA ARG A 459 16.87 4.74 -31.84
C ARG A 459 15.56 4.40 -31.16
N GLU A 460 14.48 4.35 -31.94
CA GLU A 460 13.17 3.89 -31.47
C GLU A 460 12.81 2.57 -32.15
N VAL A 461 12.26 1.64 -31.36
CA VAL A 461 11.83 0.31 -31.81
C VAL A 461 10.47 0.00 -31.21
N THR A 462 9.50 -0.32 -32.05
CA THR A 462 8.15 -0.72 -31.63
C THR A 462 7.98 -2.22 -31.78
N SER A 463 7.50 -2.89 -30.73
CA SER A 463 7.23 -4.33 -30.75
C SER A 463 5.75 -4.62 -30.48
N ASP A 464 5.05 -5.20 -31.46
CA ASP A 464 3.60 -5.50 -31.37
C ASP A 464 3.27 -6.78 -30.58
N VAL A 465 4.21 -7.26 -29.76
CA VAL A 465 4.03 -8.51 -29.03
C VAL A 465 3.08 -8.32 -27.86
N GLY A 466 2.08 -9.21 -27.77
CA GLY A 466 1.10 -9.21 -26.68
C GLY A 466 1.55 -9.95 -25.43
N LEU A 467 0.75 -9.85 -24.37
CA LEU A 467 1.04 -10.45 -23.05
C LEU A 467 1.25 -11.98 -23.11
N PHE A 468 0.51 -12.69 -23.96
CA PHE A 468 0.69 -14.13 -24.14
C PHE A 468 2.02 -14.50 -24.83
N GLY A 469 2.56 -13.60 -25.66
CA GLY A 469 3.92 -13.74 -26.17
C GLY A 469 4.95 -13.56 -25.06
N ALA A 470 4.73 -12.57 -24.18
CA ALA A 470 5.62 -12.30 -23.04
C ALA A 470 5.68 -13.48 -22.06
N LEU A 471 4.58 -14.23 -21.88
CA LEU A 471 4.54 -15.45 -21.08
C LEU A 471 5.46 -16.57 -21.59
N ARG A 472 5.75 -16.63 -22.89
CA ARG A 472 6.65 -17.64 -23.49
C ARG A 472 8.10 -17.15 -23.60
N GLY A 473 8.35 -15.88 -23.27
CA GLY A 473 9.61 -15.21 -23.56
C GLY A 473 9.66 -14.69 -24.99
N ILE A 474 10.06 -13.43 -25.13
CA ILE A 474 10.15 -12.71 -26.38
C ILE A 474 11.60 -12.33 -26.60
N THR A 475 12.09 -12.52 -27.82
CA THR A 475 13.35 -11.95 -28.25
C THR A 475 13.04 -10.87 -29.29
N VAL A 476 13.23 -9.61 -28.91
CA VAL A 476 13.05 -8.47 -29.80
C VAL A 476 14.39 -8.21 -30.51
N PRO A 477 14.49 -8.45 -31.83
CA PRO A 477 15.70 -8.12 -32.58
C PRO A 477 15.84 -6.60 -32.64
N LEU A 478 17.05 -6.11 -32.37
CA LEU A 478 17.38 -4.70 -32.49
C LEU A 478 18.16 -4.49 -33.79
N PRO A 479 17.75 -3.56 -34.67
CA PRO A 479 18.44 -3.32 -35.94
C PRO A 479 19.94 -3.07 -35.75
N GLN A 480 20.79 -3.47 -36.69
CA GLN A 480 22.19 -3.09 -36.63
C GLN A 480 22.39 -1.74 -37.34
N SER A 481 23.28 -0.91 -36.79
CA SER A 481 23.63 0.40 -37.33
C SER A 481 25.15 0.47 -37.46
N PRO A 482 25.70 1.03 -38.56
CA PRO A 482 27.14 1.27 -38.69
C PRO A 482 27.64 2.33 -37.71
N GLU A 483 26.75 3.24 -37.29
CA GLU A 483 27.01 4.26 -36.28
C GLU A 483 26.70 3.75 -34.87
N GLN A 484 27.45 4.25 -33.88
CA GLN A 484 27.23 3.95 -32.46
C GLN A 484 25.85 4.42 -32.00
N VAL A 485 25.05 3.51 -31.43
CA VAL A 485 23.74 3.80 -30.86
C VAL A 485 23.91 3.88 -29.34
N LEU A 486 23.72 5.07 -28.76
CA LEU A 486 23.87 5.27 -27.31
C LEU A 486 22.59 4.98 -26.55
N HIS A 487 21.43 5.17 -27.19
CA HIS A 487 20.13 4.96 -26.56
C HIS A 487 19.17 4.27 -27.52
N THR A 488 18.56 3.19 -27.06
CA THR A 488 17.46 2.52 -27.77
C THR A 488 16.21 2.54 -26.91
N ARG A 489 15.14 3.15 -27.40
CA ARG A 489 13.80 3.18 -26.81
C ARG A 489 12.96 2.08 -27.43
N VAL A 490 12.48 1.14 -26.61
CA VAL A 490 11.65 0.02 -27.05
C VAL A 490 10.26 0.14 -26.46
N SER A 491 9.26 0.36 -27.31
CA SER A 491 7.85 0.51 -26.91
C SER A 491 7.05 -0.76 -27.18
N PHE A 492 6.26 -1.19 -26.19
CA PHE A 492 5.41 -2.38 -26.26
C PHE A 492 3.92 -2.00 -26.12
N PRO A 493 3.25 -1.52 -27.17
CA PRO A 493 1.87 -1.03 -27.10
C PRO A 493 0.85 -2.07 -26.59
N ARG A 494 1.14 -3.37 -26.74
CA ARG A 494 0.26 -4.47 -26.30
C ARG A 494 0.66 -5.11 -24.95
N LEU A 495 1.74 -4.64 -24.31
CA LEU A 495 2.10 -5.03 -22.95
C LEU A 495 1.62 -3.96 -21.98
N ARG A 496 0.63 -4.31 -21.16
CA ARG A 496 0.05 -3.38 -20.18
C ARG A 496 0.88 -3.33 -18.91
N THR A 497 1.04 -2.13 -18.37
CA THR A 497 1.56 -1.88 -17.02
C THR A 497 0.45 -2.16 -16.00
N HIS A 498 0.78 -2.91 -14.94
CA HIS A 498 -0.14 -3.21 -13.85
C HIS A 498 0.65 -3.62 -12.61
N ALA A 499 0.23 -3.20 -11.41
CA ALA A 499 0.98 -3.44 -10.16
C ALA A 499 1.25 -4.93 -9.85
N LEU A 500 0.41 -5.83 -10.38
CA LEU A 500 0.58 -7.29 -10.26
C LEU A 500 1.53 -7.91 -11.29
N LEU A 501 1.84 -7.23 -12.39
CA LEU A 501 2.66 -7.78 -13.46
C LEU A 501 4.12 -7.36 -13.28
N VAL A 502 5.03 -8.33 -13.38
CA VAL A 502 6.48 -8.09 -13.33
C VAL A 502 7.12 -8.58 -14.62
N TYR A 503 7.75 -7.66 -15.33
CA TYR A 503 8.49 -7.99 -16.56
C TYR A 503 9.96 -8.18 -16.23
N ARG A 504 10.50 -9.35 -16.57
CA ARG A 504 11.93 -9.63 -16.53
C ARG A 504 12.52 -9.33 -17.90
N ALA A 505 13.57 -8.53 -17.97
CA ALA A 505 14.24 -8.24 -19.23
C ALA A 505 15.76 -8.24 -19.11
N SER A 506 16.43 -8.70 -20.16
CA SER A 506 17.89 -8.77 -20.25
C SER A 506 18.33 -8.51 -21.68
N VAL A 507 19.52 -7.93 -21.83
CA VAL A 507 20.08 -7.62 -23.16
C VAL A 507 21.18 -8.61 -23.50
N ARG A 508 21.26 -9.02 -24.76
CA ARG A 508 22.43 -9.73 -25.27
C ARG A 508 23.42 -8.70 -25.80
N MET A 509 24.67 -8.77 -25.36
CA MET A 509 25.75 -7.88 -25.77
C MET A 509 26.77 -8.65 -26.60
N VAL A 510 27.31 -8.00 -27.64
CA VAL A 510 28.44 -8.48 -28.44
C VAL A 510 29.52 -7.38 -28.43
N GLY A 511 30.75 -7.73 -28.09
CA GLY A 511 31.83 -6.77 -27.79
C GLY A 511 31.81 -6.30 -26.33
N GLU A 512 32.64 -5.30 -26.00
CA GLU A 512 32.72 -4.72 -24.66
C GLU A 512 32.30 -3.23 -24.67
N CYS A 513 31.39 -2.90 -23.75
CA CYS A 513 30.88 -1.54 -23.52
C CYS A 513 31.65 -0.90 -22.34
N ASP A 514 32.91 -0.55 -22.56
CA ASP A 514 33.83 -0.15 -21.49
C ASP A 514 33.50 1.20 -20.85
N LEU A 515 32.98 2.15 -21.63
CA LEU A 515 32.65 3.49 -21.13
C LEU A 515 31.36 3.49 -20.31
N PHE A 516 30.34 2.77 -20.79
CA PHE A 516 29.05 2.69 -20.13
C PHE A 516 28.40 1.32 -20.43
N PRO A 517 28.50 0.37 -19.49
CA PRO A 517 27.89 -0.94 -19.64
C PRO A 517 26.37 -0.82 -19.86
N PRO A 518 25.73 -1.76 -20.58
CA PRO A 518 24.30 -1.69 -20.87
C PRO A 518 23.45 -1.51 -19.61
N LEU A 519 22.79 -0.35 -19.53
CA LEU A 519 21.82 0.02 -18.51
C LEU A 519 20.42 -0.13 -19.11
N LEU A 520 19.59 -0.93 -18.47
CA LEU A 520 18.18 -1.10 -18.86
C LEU A 520 17.30 -0.31 -17.89
N ALA A 521 16.42 0.53 -18.41
CA ALA A 521 15.53 1.36 -17.60
C ALA A 521 14.07 1.26 -18.05
N SER A 522 13.10 1.44 -17.15
CA SER A 522 11.72 1.75 -17.56
C SER A 522 11.60 3.25 -17.82
N SER A 523 11.01 3.62 -18.95
CA SER A 523 10.82 5.02 -19.31
C SER A 523 9.49 5.55 -18.74
N PRO A 524 9.45 6.74 -18.15
CA PRO A 524 8.19 7.44 -17.96
C PRO A 524 7.62 7.78 -19.34
N SER A 525 6.35 7.46 -19.58
CA SER A 525 5.67 7.84 -20.83
C SER A 525 5.74 9.36 -21.02
N ALA A 526 6.06 9.78 -22.25
CA ALA A 526 6.31 11.18 -22.58
C ALA A 526 5.08 12.04 -22.25
N GLY A 527 5.14 12.81 -21.16
CA GLY A 527 4.11 13.79 -20.81
C GLY A 527 3.88 14.04 -19.32
N ALA A 528 4.32 13.16 -18.41
CA ALA A 528 4.17 13.41 -16.97
C ALA A 528 5.33 12.79 -16.18
N GLY A 529 6.15 13.62 -15.52
CA GLY A 529 7.20 13.20 -14.57
C GLY A 529 6.67 12.52 -13.30
N SER A 530 5.51 11.85 -13.38
CA SER A 530 4.81 11.16 -12.29
C SER A 530 4.92 9.64 -12.36
N GLU A 531 5.57 9.07 -13.37
CA GLU A 531 5.69 7.63 -13.53
C GLU A 531 6.99 7.07 -12.94
N GLU A 532 6.88 5.90 -12.33
CA GLU A 532 7.99 5.21 -11.68
C GLU A 532 9.00 4.69 -12.72
N ALA A 533 10.28 5.02 -12.53
CA ALA A 533 11.38 4.50 -13.32
C ALA A 533 12.24 3.54 -12.48
N HIS A 534 12.67 2.44 -13.08
CA HIS A 534 13.60 1.49 -12.49
C HIS A 534 14.85 1.41 -13.35
N TYR A 535 16.02 1.37 -12.71
CA TYR A 535 17.31 1.31 -13.39
C TYR A 535 18.04 0.02 -13.03
N HIS A 536 18.37 -0.77 -14.04
CA HIS A 536 19.08 -2.04 -13.91
C HIS A 536 20.40 -1.97 -14.66
N PRO A 537 21.49 -1.55 -14.00
CA PRO A 537 22.81 -1.50 -14.61
C PRO A 537 23.29 -2.91 -14.94
N ARG A 538 24.14 -3.03 -15.97
CA ARG A 538 24.74 -4.32 -16.40
C ARG A 538 23.68 -5.36 -16.73
N ALA A 539 22.67 -4.95 -17.49
CA ALA A 539 21.56 -5.81 -17.89
C ALA A 539 21.95 -7.01 -18.78
N HIS A 540 23.22 -7.09 -19.20
CA HIS A 540 23.83 -8.23 -19.89
C HIS A 540 24.29 -9.34 -18.92
N ALA A 541 24.64 -8.99 -17.68
CA ALA A 541 25.13 -9.92 -16.67
C ALA A 541 24.00 -10.42 -15.76
N SER A 542 23.07 -9.53 -15.39
CA SER A 542 21.90 -9.85 -14.59
C SER A 542 20.63 -9.31 -15.23
N PRO A 543 19.54 -10.10 -15.28
CA PRO A 543 18.26 -9.61 -15.77
C PRO A 543 17.68 -8.54 -14.84
N GLY A 544 17.10 -7.50 -15.42
CA GLY A 544 16.34 -6.48 -14.70
C GLY A 544 14.88 -6.89 -14.50
N TYR A 545 14.26 -6.40 -13.42
CA TYR A 545 12.85 -6.60 -13.11
C TYR A 545 12.12 -5.25 -13.14
N PHE A 546 11.14 -5.14 -14.02
CA PHE A 546 10.38 -3.92 -14.29
C PHE A 546 8.98 -4.06 -13.76
N THR A 547 8.62 -3.09 -12.93
CA THR A 547 7.40 -3.10 -12.15
C THR A 547 6.79 -1.72 -12.24
N THR A 548 5.46 -1.63 -12.21
CA THR A 548 4.80 -0.35 -12.45
C THR A 548 3.65 -0.16 -11.47
N HIS A 549 3.63 0.96 -10.77
CA HIS A 549 2.58 1.32 -9.82
C HIS A 549 1.56 2.33 -10.38
N THR A 550 1.39 2.36 -11.71
CA THR A 550 0.43 3.25 -12.43
C THR A 550 -1.02 2.78 -12.36
N SER A 551 -1.26 1.48 -12.20
CA SER A 551 -2.58 0.86 -12.05
C SER A 551 -2.49 -0.36 -11.13
N GLY A 552 -3.62 -0.78 -10.55
CA GLY A 552 -3.64 -1.93 -9.64
C GLY A 552 -5.06 -2.37 -9.30
N PRO A 553 -5.19 -3.48 -8.52
CA PRO A 553 -6.50 -3.98 -8.12
C PRO A 553 -7.31 -2.91 -7.41
N PHE A 554 -8.58 -2.77 -7.83
CA PHE A 554 -9.53 -1.81 -7.27
C PHE A 554 -9.20 -0.32 -7.46
N LEU A 555 -8.16 -0.01 -8.23
CA LEU A 555 -7.86 1.35 -8.68
C LEU A 555 -8.43 1.57 -10.09
N PRO A 556 -8.98 2.76 -10.39
CA PRO A 556 -9.35 3.12 -11.76
C PRO A 556 -8.14 3.00 -12.69
N SER A 557 -8.27 2.22 -13.75
CA SER A 557 -7.15 1.92 -14.64
C SER A 557 -6.91 3.03 -15.67
N ARG A 558 -5.71 3.63 -15.69
CA ARG A 558 -5.20 4.31 -16.89
C ARG A 558 -4.35 3.31 -17.67
N PRO A 559 -4.75 2.90 -18.89
CA PRO A 559 -3.94 1.98 -19.68
C PRO A 559 -2.62 2.66 -20.07
N SER A 560 -1.50 2.23 -19.51
CA SER A 560 -0.17 2.59 -20.03
C SER A 560 0.55 1.37 -20.60
N ALA A 561 1.31 1.62 -21.67
CA ALA A 561 2.10 0.62 -22.35
C ALA A 561 3.48 0.51 -21.69
N LEU A 562 4.05 -0.70 -21.67
CA LEU A 562 5.42 -0.89 -21.20
C LEU A 562 6.40 -0.24 -22.19
N GLN A 563 7.31 0.58 -21.67
CA GLN A 563 8.41 1.17 -22.43
C GLN A 563 9.73 0.92 -21.69
N LEU A 564 10.71 0.38 -22.42
CA LEU A 564 12.04 0.08 -21.91
C LEU A 564 13.09 0.85 -22.69
N ASP A 565 14.02 1.49 -21.98
CA ASP A 565 15.16 2.20 -22.54
C ASP A 565 16.46 1.41 -22.29
N ILE A 566 17.32 1.33 -23.30
CA ILE A 566 18.64 0.72 -23.21
C ILE A 566 19.67 1.82 -23.47
N TYR A 567 20.60 2.02 -22.53
CA TYR A 567 21.72 2.95 -22.66
C TYR A 567 23.04 2.20 -22.65
N ALA A 568 23.95 2.48 -23.58
CA ALA A 568 25.24 1.79 -23.69
C ALA A 568 26.28 2.64 -24.44
N ALA A 569 27.55 2.58 -24.05
CA ALA A 569 28.64 3.30 -24.72
C ALA A 569 29.98 2.51 -24.71
N SER A 570 30.78 2.72 -25.75
CA SER A 570 32.14 2.15 -25.92
C SER A 570 33.10 3.19 -26.50
N SER A 571 34.42 3.01 -26.30
CA SER A 571 35.50 3.96 -26.62
C SER A 571 36.16 3.82 -28.01
N SER A 572 35.85 2.75 -28.76
CA SER A 572 36.18 2.47 -30.18
C SER A 572 37.27 1.42 -30.54
N SER A 573 36.81 0.47 -31.36
CA SER A 573 37.40 -0.36 -32.44
C SER A 573 36.66 -1.72 -32.48
N SER A 574 36.21 -2.21 -31.32
CA SER A 574 35.15 -3.21 -31.17
C SER A 574 33.82 -2.51 -30.84
N GLN A 575 32.99 -2.24 -31.85
CA GLN A 575 31.66 -1.64 -31.61
C GLN A 575 30.86 -2.54 -30.66
N CYS A 576 30.55 -2.04 -29.45
CA CYS A 576 29.62 -2.72 -28.56
C CYS A 576 28.23 -2.70 -29.21
N THR A 577 27.74 -3.87 -29.60
CA THR A 577 26.43 -4.01 -30.25
C THR A 577 25.49 -4.80 -29.36
N ILE A 578 24.24 -4.35 -29.32
CA ILE A 578 23.16 -5.02 -28.59
C ILE A 578 22.20 -5.57 -29.64
N PRO A 579 22.39 -6.82 -30.11
CA PRO A 579 21.58 -7.39 -31.19
C PRO A 579 20.14 -7.72 -30.79
N ALA A 580 19.87 -7.96 -29.50
CA ALA A 580 18.55 -8.39 -29.06
C ALA A 580 18.24 -8.01 -27.61
N LEU A 581 16.97 -7.69 -27.37
CA LEU A 581 16.37 -7.53 -26.04
C LEU A 581 15.47 -8.74 -25.76
N HIS A 582 15.75 -9.46 -24.68
CA HIS A 582 14.90 -10.54 -24.20
C HIS A 582 13.94 -10.01 -23.13
N VAL A 583 12.63 -10.22 -23.32
CA VAL A 583 11.58 -9.80 -22.38
C VAL A 583 10.70 -10.98 -22.04
N HIS A 584 10.41 -11.18 -20.76
CA HIS A 584 9.60 -12.28 -20.25
C HIS A 584 8.68 -11.79 -19.13
N LEU A 585 7.43 -12.23 -19.11
CA LEU A 585 6.53 -11.99 -17.97
C LEU A 585 6.85 -12.98 -16.85
N ASP A 586 7.46 -12.52 -15.76
CA ASP A 586 7.86 -13.37 -14.65
C ASP A 586 6.66 -13.73 -13.77
N ILE A 587 6.13 -14.94 -13.96
CA ILE A 587 4.94 -15.43 -13.25
C ILE A 587 5.20 -15.51 -11.74
N TRP A 588 6.40 -15.94 -11.32
CA TRP A 588 6.72 -16.10 -9.91
C TRP A 588 6.83 -14.74 -9.20
N ALA A 589 7.52 -13.79 -9.83
CA ALA A 589 7.60 -12.42 -9.35
C ALA A 589 6.25 -11.71 -9.37
N SER A 590 5.37 -12.03 -10.33
CA SER A 590 4.01 -11.50 -10.40
C SER A 590 3.12 -12.11 -9.29
N LEU A 591 3.21 -13.41 -9.04
CA LEU A 591 2.44 -14.10 -7.99
C LEU A 591 2.84 -13.67 -6.58
N SER A 592 4.13 -13.38 -6.34
CA SER A 592 4.58 -12.88 -5.03
C SER A 592 3.96 -11.53 -4.64
N ARG A 593 3.41 -10.79 -5.61
CA ARG A 593 2.72 -9.50 -5.41
C ARG A 593 1.24 -9.62 -5.09
N VAL A 594 0.65 -10.81 -5.25
CA VAL A 594 -0.79 -11.06 -5.09
C VAL A 594 -1.18 -10.93 -3.61
N LEU A 595 -0.51 -11.65 -2.71
CA LEU A 595 -0.92 -11.71 -1.31
C LEU A 595 -0.97 -10.33 -0.61
N PRO A 596 0.02 -9.44 -0.76
CA PRO A 596 -0.03 -8.10 -0.16
C PRO A 596 -1.25 -7.26 -0.60
N ARG A 597 -1.74 -7.46 -1.83
CA ARG A 597 -2.87 -6.71 -2.42
C ARG A 597 -4.23 -7.35 -2.17
N TYR A 598 -4.29 -8.68 -2.01
CA TYR A 598 -5.54 -9.43 -1.82
C TYR A 598 -5.75 -9.97 -0.40
N ARG A 599 -4.91 -9.59 0.59
CA ARG A 599 -5.08 -9.99 2.00
C ARG A 599 -6.49 -9.72 2.54
N ILE A 600 -7.08 -8.61 2.13
CA ILE A 600 -8.43 -8.18 2.55
C ILE A 600 -9.52 -8.98 1.82
N LEU A 601 -9.31 -9.28 0.54
CA LEU A 601 -10.18 -10.18 -0.22
C LEU A 601 -10.23 -11.57 0.41
N LEU A 602 -9.10 -12.11 0.86
CA LEU A 602 -9.07 -13.43 1.52
C LEU A 602 -9.93 -13.44 2.78
N ILE A 603 -9.88 -12.38 3.60
CA ILE A 603 -10.73 -12.23 4.80
C ILE A 603 -12.21 -12.18 4.40
N ALA A 604 -12.56 -11.33 3.42
CA ALA A 604 -13.93 -11.19 2.93
C ALA A 604 -14.51 -12.51 2.38
N TRP A 605 -13.73 -13.20 1.56
CA TRP A 605 -14.13 -14.46 0.95
C TRP A 605 -14.20 -15.60 1.97
N SER A 606 -13.35 -15.62 3.00
CA SER A 606 -13.49 -16.56 4.12
C SER A 606 -14.80 -16.34 4.89
N ALA A 607 -15.21 -15.09 5.12
CA ALA A 607 -16.53 -14.80 5.69
C ALA A 607 -17.67 -15.26 4.75
N GLY A 608 -17.54 -15.02 3.44
CA GLY A 608 -18.48 -15.50 2.42
C GLY A 608 -18.63 -17.03 2.39
N ILE A 609 -17.53 -17.78 2.48
CA ILE A 609 -17.52 -19.24 2.58
C ILE A 609 -18.19 -19.68 3.88
N SER A 610 -17.88 -19.07 5.02
CA SER A 610 -18.54 -19.38 6.30
C SER A 610 -20.07 -19.17 6.24
N ALA A 611 -20.52 -18.10 5.59
CA ALA A 611 -21.94 -17.82 5.36
C ALA A 611 -22.57 -18.89 4.48
N LEU A 612 -21.86 -19.31 3.43
CA LEU A 612 -22.27 -20.36 2.51
C LEU A 612 -22.39 -21.72 3.21
N LEU A 613 -21.46 -22.08 4.09
CA LEU A 613 -21.54 -23.31 4.89
C LEU A 613 -22.78 -23.31 5.81
N SER A 614 -23.09 -22.16 6.40
CA SER A 614 -24.30 -21.98 7.21
C SER A 614 -25.58 -22.08 6.36
N LEU A 615 -25.59 -21.50 5.15
CA LEU A 615 -26.69 -21.60 4.20
C LEU A 615 -26.94 -23.05 3.76
N LEU A 616 -25.88 -23.79 3.42
CA LEU A 616 -25.96 -25.20 3.03
C LEU A 616 -26.51 -26.06 4.19
N SER A 617 -26.04 -25.80 5.41
CA SER A 617 -26.48 -26.49 6.61
C SER A 617 -27.95 -26.23 6.92
N LEU A 618 -28.39 -24.98 6.80
CA LEU A 618 -29.79 -24.59 6.98
C LEU A 618 -30.70 -25.22 5.93
N ARG A 619 -30.29 -25.24 4.65
CA ARG A 619 -31.06 -25.88 3.58
C ARG A 619 -31.23 -27.38 3.80
N ALA A 620 -30.20 -28.08 4.25
CA ALA A 620 -30.28 -29.50 4.59
C ALA A 620 -31.18 -29.75 5.82
N TRP A 621 -31.12 -28.87 6.82
CA TRP A 621 -31.99 -28.94 7.99
C TRP A 621 -33.47 -28.81 7.63
N ASP A 622 -33.81 -27.89 6.72
CA ASP A 622 -35.18 -27.66 6.25
C ASP A 622 -35.74 -28.80 5.39
N THR A 623 -34.90 -29.64 4.77
CA THR A 623 -35.36 -30.80 3.98
C THR A 623 -35.62 -32.04 4.82
N GLY A 624 -35.41 -31.97 6.14
CA GLY A 624 -35.66 -33.10 7.03
C GLY A 624 -34.41 -33.78 7.56
N ALA A 625 -33.21 -33.41 7.09
CA ALA A 625 -31.96 -34.03 7.51
C ALA A 625 -31.51 -33.57 8.90
N ALA A 626 -30.51 -34.25 9.46
CA ALA A 626 -29.80 -33.75 10.65
C ALA A 626 -29.03 -32.46 10.29
N PHE A 627 -28.90 -31.54 11.25
CA PHE A 627 -28.17 -30.29 11.03
C PHE A 627 -26.68 -30.61 10.78
N PRO A 628 -26.12 -30.30 9.60
CA PRO A 628 -24.76 -30.69 9.26
C PRO A 628 -23.70 -30.04 10.16
N THR A 629 -22.72 -30.82 10.60
CA THR A 629 -21.51 -30.29 11.25
C THR A 629 -20.69 -29.47 10.26
N VAL A 630 -19.82 -28.59 10.76
CA VAL A 630 -18.94 -27.78 9.90
C VAL A 630 -18.13 -28.66 8.91
N PRO A 631 -17.49 -29.78 9.33
CA PRO A 631 -16.79 -30.66 8.38
C PRO A 631 -17.69 -31.30 7.33
N ALA A 632 -18.91 -31.69 7.69
CA ALA A 632 -19.85 -32.28 6.74
C ALA A 632 -20.28 -31.26 5.67
N ALA A 633 -20.62 -30.04 6.10
CA ALA A 633 -20.95 -28.94 5.19
C ALA A 633 -19.74 -28.55 4.33
N PHE A 634 -18.54 -28.50 4.91
CA PHE A 634 -17.31 -28.16 4.22
C PHE A 634 -16.91 -29.20 3.17
N SER A 635 -17.06 -30.50 3.48
CA SER A 635 -16.87 -31.60 2.53
C SER A 635 -17.83 -31.49 1.34
N PHE A 636 -19.12 -31.24 1.61
CA PHE A 636 -20.11 -31.01 0.55
C PHE A 636 -19.74 -29.78 -0.30
N TYR A 637 -19.33 -28.69 0.33
CA TYR A 637 -18.87 -27.48 -0.37
C TYR A 637 -17.70 -27.79 -1.31
N ILE A 638 -16.64 -28.45 -0.84
CA ILE A 638 -15.47 -28.80 -1.66
C ILE A 638 -15.87 -29.67 -2.86
N GLN A 639 -16.71 -30.68 -2.64
CA GLN A 639 -17.03 -31.67 -3.67
C GLN A 639 -18.04 -31.18 -4.71
N ARG A 640 -18.97 -30.30 -4.32
CA ARG A 640 -20.14 -29.95 -5.15
C ARG A 640 -20.27 -28.47 -5.47
N VAL A 641 -19.77 -27.57 -4.63
CA VAL A 641 -19.98 -26.12 -4.77
C VAL A 641 -18.73 -25.42 -5.26
N PHE A 642 -17.57 -25.75 -4.69
CA PHE A 642 -16.28 -25.13 -5.01
C PHE A 642 -15.95 -25.13 -6.52
N PRO A 643 -16.13 -26.22 -7.29
CA PRO A 643 -15.81 -26.20 -8.73
C PRO A 643 -16.67 -25.21 -9.51
N TRP A 644 -17.98 -25.18 -9.25
CA TRP A 644 -18.90 -24.27 -9.93
C TRP A 644 -18.71 -22.83 -9.50
N LEU A 645 -18.46 -22.58 -8.21
CA LEU A 645 -18.14 -21.25 -7.72
C LEU A 645 -16.81 -20.73 -8.28
N SER A 646 -15.80 -21.60 -8.41
CA SER A 646 -14.53 -21.28 -9.06
C SER A 646 -14.72 -20.87 -10.51
N LEU A 647 -15.51 -21.64 -11.28
CA LEU A 647 -15.84 -21.32 -12.66
C LEU A 647 -16.64 -20.01 -12.79
N ALA A 648 -17.61 -19.79 -11.89
CA ALA A 648 -18.41 -18.58 -11.89
C ALA A 648 -17.56 -17.33 -11.59
N LEU A 649 -16.71 -17.38 -10.56
CA LEU A 649 -15.82 -16.26 -10.21
C LEU A 649 -14.74 -16.03 -11.27
N TRP A 650 -14.24 -17.09 -11.91
CA TRP A 650 -13.32 -16.95 -13.04
C TRP A 650 -14.02 -16.28 -14.24
N GLY A 651 -15.25 -16.70 -14.56
CA GLY A 651 -16.07 -16.08 -15.60
C GLY A 651 -16.34 -14.60 -15.31
N LEU A 652 -16.70 -14.25 -14.08
CA LEU A 652 -16.89 -12.86 -13.67
C LEU A 652 -15.59 -12.03 -13.76
N ALA A 653 -14.44 -12.62 -13.43
CA ALA A 653 -13.14 -11.97 -13.53
C ALA A 653 -12.65 -11.75 -14.97
N LEU A 654 -13.24 -12.44 -15.95
CA LEU A 654 -13.01 -12.21 -17.39
C LEU A 654 -13.87 -11.07 -17.95
N LEU A 655 -14.98 -10.73 -17.29
CA LEU A 655 -15.84 -9.64 -17.73
C LEU A 655 -15.21 -8.28 -17.37
N PRO A 656 -15.41 -7.24 -18.21
CA PRO A 656 -14.95 -5.88 -17.93
C PRO A 656 -15.87 -5.20 -16.91
N LEU A 657 -15.96 -5.78 -15.70
CA LEU A 657 -16.71 -5.22 -14.59
C LEU A 657 -15.96 -4.01 -13.99
N PRO A 658 -16.67 -3.08 -13.33
CA PRO A 658 -16.05 -2.00 -12.56
C PRO A 658 -14.97 -2.52 -11.60
N GLU A 659 -13.89 -1.76 -11.44
CA GLU A 659 -12.71 -2.16 -10.65
C GLU A 659 -13.04 -2.40 -9.18
N GLY A 660 -14.15 -1.87 -8.67
CA GLY A 660 -14.62 -2.15 -7.30
C GLY A 660 -15.20 -3.55 -7.08
N LEU A 661 -15.36 -4.37 -8.12
CA LEU A 661 -16.03 -5.67 -8.05
C LEU A 661 -15.08 -6.87 -8.19
N VAL A 662 -15.44 -7.99 -7.56
CA VAL A 662 -14.80 -9.30 -7.61
C VAL A 662 -13.33 -9.24 -7.18
N ILE A 663 -12.38 -9.22 -8.12
CA ILE A 663 -10.94 -9.10 -7.88
C ILE A 663 -10.36 -7.77 -8.39
N GLY A 664 -11.17 -6.89 -8.98
CA GLY A 664 -10.76 -5.55 -9.38
C GLY A 664 -9.73 -5.49 -10.51
N THR A 665 -9.74 -6.46 -11.44
CA THR A 665 -8.80 -6.54 -12.58
C THR A 665 -9.38 -6.03 -13.91
N ALA A 666 -10.59 -5.45 -13.91
CA ALA A 666 -11.27 -4.91 -15.09
C ALA A 666 -11.31 -5.85 -16.32
N GLY A 667 -11.42 -7.17 -16.10
CA GLY A 667 -11.49 -8.16 -17.18
C GLY A 667 -10.14 -8.56 -17.80
N LEU A 668 -9.00 -8.28 -17.15
CA LEU A 668 -7.69 -8.63 -17.72
C LEU A 668 -7.48 -10.17 -17.76
N PRO A 669 -7.42 -10.81 -18.95
CA PRO A 669 -7.51 -12.27 -19.03
C PRO A 669 -6.36 -13.01 -18.35
N VAL A 670 -5.15 -12.46 -18.36
CA VAL A 670 -3.97 -13.07 -17.74
C VAL A 670 -4.05 -13.08 -16.21
N LEU A 671 -4.80 -12.14 -15.61
CA LEU A 671 -5.02 -12.09 -14.17
C LEU A 671 -6.30 -12.83 -13.74
N SER A 672 -7.20 -13.15 -14.67
CA SER A 672 -8.46 -13.85 -14.36
C SER A 672 -8.30 -15.20 -13.61
N PRO A 673 -7.23 -16.01 -13.82
CA PRO A 673 -7.02 -17.24 -13.04
C PRO A 673 -6.73 -16.99 -11.56
N LEU A 674 -6.43 -15.74 -11.16
CA LEU A 674 -6.26 -15.40 -9.75
C LEU A 674 -7.56 -15.59 -8.95
N ALA A 675 -8.74 -15.39 -9.56
CA ALA A 675 -10.01 -15.58 -8.86
C ALA A 675 -10.16 -17.00 -8.27
N PRO A 676 -10.06 -18.09 -9.05
CA PRO A 676 -10.12 -19.44 -8.48
C PRO A 676 -8.94 -19.74 -7.53
N MET A 677 -7.75 -19.17 -7.74
CA MET A 677 -6.62 -19.34 -6.82
C MET A 677 -6.87 -18.70 -5.45
N LEU A 678 -7.42 -17.48 -5.43
CA LEU A 678 -7.80 -16.77 -4.22
C LEU A 678 -8.97 -17.48 -3.51
N LEU A 679 -9.92 -18.06 -4.24
CA LEU A 679 -11.00 -18.85 -3.65
C LEU A 679 -10.46 -20.11 -2.98
N ALA A 680 -9.52 -20.81 -3.62
CA ALA A 680 -8.85 -21.95 -3.03
C ALA A 680 -8.08 -21.54 -1.76
N GLY A 681 -7.35 -20.42 -1.81
CA GLY A 681 -6.65 -19.86 -0.65
C GLY A 681 -7.58 -19.53 0.52
N ALA A 682 -8.69 -18.84 0.25
CA ALA A 682 -9.72 -18.54 1.24
C ALA A 682 -10.39 -19.81 1.80
N THR A 683 -10.58 -20.84 0.96
CA THR A 683 -11.12 -22.14 1.39
C THR A 683 -10.16 -22.86 2.34
N VAL A 684 -8.87 -22.90 2.03
CA VAL A 684 -7.84 -23.46 2.92
C VAL A 684 -7.81 -22.67 4.24
N LEU A 685 -7.87 -21.34 4.18
CA LEU A 685 -7.90 -20.49 5.38
C LEU A 685 -9.10 -20.81 6.29
N VAL A 686 -10.29 -21.04 5.71
CA VAL A 686 -11.48 -21.46 6.47
C VAL A 686 -11.29 -22.84 7.10
N GLY A 687 -10.72 -23.79 6.36
CA GLY A 687 -10.41 -25.14 6.88
C GLY A 687 -9.43 -25.11 8.05
N LEU A 688 -8.36 -24.31 7.95
CA LEU A 688 -7.39 -24.10 9.03
C LEU A 688 -8.02 -23.38 10.22
N SER A 689 -8.85 -22.37 9.96
CA SER A 689 -9.59 -21.63 11.00
C SER A 689 -10.52 -22.54 11.78
N TRP A 690 -11.25 -23.42 11.10
CA TRP A 690 -12.07 -24.44 11.76
C TRP A 690 -11.22 -25.41 12.57
N GLY A 691 -10.10 -25.90 12.03
CA GLY A 691 -9.19 -26.81 12.75
C GLY A 691 -8.67 -26.20 14.05
N LEU A 692 -8.30 -24.92 14.02
CA LEU A 692 -7.91 -24.16 15.20
C LEU A 692 -9.06 -24.04 16.22
N LEU A 693 -10.27 -23.66 15.77
CA LEU A 693 -11.44 -23.56 16.65
C LEU A 693 -11.83 -24.90 17.27
N TRP A 694 -11.73 -25.99 16.52
CA TRP A 694 -11.97 -27.35 17.00
C TRP A 694 -10.97 -27.71 18.11
N ALA A 695 -9.68 -27.45 17.91
CA ALA A 695 -8.66 -27.68 18.92
C ALA A 695 -8.92 -26.84 20.19
N LEU A 696 -9.21 -25.55 20.03
CA LEU A 696 -9.52 -24.62 21.13
C LEU A 696 -10.77 -25.03 21.92
N THR A 697 -11.87 -25.35 21.23
CA THR A 697 -13.12 -25.76 21.88
C THR A 697 -12.96 -27.06 22.66
N ARG A 698 -12.21 -28.03 22.14
CA ARG A 698 -11.91 -29.29 22.86
C ARG A 698 -10.96 -29.08 24.04
N ALA A 699 -9.91 -28.28 23.87
CA ALA A 699 -8.99 -27.95 24.97
C ALA A 699 -9.73 -27.26 26.12
N LEU A 700 -10.61 -26.30 25.82
CA LEU A 700 -11.43 -25.62 26.80
C LEU A 700 -12.47 -26.57 27.43
N ALA A 701 -13.10 -27.44 26.65
CA ALA A 701 -14.03 -28.46 27.16
C ALA A 701 -13.34 -29.42 28.14
N TRP A 702 -12.12 -29.87 27.82
CA TRP A 702 -11.30 -30.70 28.69
C TRP A 702 -10.89 -29.97 29.97
N LEU A 703 -10.46 -28.71 29.87
CA LEU A 703 -10.15 -27.88 31.03
C LEU A 703 -11.36 -27.73 31.97
N MET A 704 -12.55 -27.49 31.40
CA MET A 704 -13.79 -27.42 32.17
C MET A 704 -14.14 -28.75 32.86
N GLN A 705 -13.77 -29.89 32.27
CA GLN A 705 -13.91 -31.21 32.92
C GLN A 705 -12.93 -31.34 34.09
N LEU A 706 -11.65 -30.97 33.92
CA LEU A 706 -10.66 -31.02 35.00
C LEU A 706 -11.04 -30.15 36.21
N VAL A 707 -11.55 -28.96 35.96
CA VAL A 707 -12.01 -28.05 37.03
C VAL A 707 -13.21 -28.64 37.78
N ARG A 708 -14.06 -29.43 37.11
CA ARG A 708 -15.15 -30.18 37.77
C ARG A 708 -14.67 -31.45 38.49
N ILE A 709 -13.60 -32.09 38.01
CA ILE A 709 -13.05 -33.34 38.56
C ILE A 709 -12.13 -33.10 39.77
N ARG A 710 -11.63 -31.87 40.01
CA ARG A 710 -11.10 -31.50 41.34
C ARG A 710 -12.27 -31.45 42.32
N PRO A 711 -12.45 -32.45 43.20
CA PRO A 711 -13.58 -32.43 44.12
C PRO A 711 -13.32 -31.30 45.12
N ARG A 712 -14.23 -30.31 45.18
CA ARG A 712 -14.36 -29.45 46.36
C ARG A 712 -14.93 -30.28 47.50
N SER A 713 -14.13 -31.16 48.10
CA SER A 713 -14.43 -31.75 49.40
C SER A 713 -14.07 -30.83 50.57
N ALA A 714 -13.70 -29.55 50.33
CA ALA A 714 -13.31 -28.64 51.42
C ALA A 714 -13.89 -27.21 51.39
N LEU A 715 -14.75 -26.83 50.43
CA LEU A 715 -15.28 -25.45 50.37
C LEU A 715 -16.74 -25.30 49.90
N SER A 716 -17.56 -26.35 50.05
CA SER A 716 -19.01 -26.28 49.77
C SER A 716 -19.83 -25.75 50.97
N ARG A 717 -19.37 -24.65 51.60
CA ARG A 717 -20.16 -23.97 52.65
C ARG A 717 -19.94 -22.46 52.73
N ARG A 718 -19.67 -21.80 51.60
CA ARG A 718 -19.91 -20.35 51.44
C ARG A 718 -19.98 -20.03 49.95
N GLY A 719 -21.18 -19.85 49.43
CA GLY A 719 -21.40 -19.35 48.09
C GLY A 719 -20.73 -17.99 47.95
N ASN A 720 -19.85 -17.84 46.96
CA ASN A 720 -19.15 -16.59 46.70
C ASN A 720 -20.08 -15.71 45.83
N PRO A 721 -20.66 -14.62 46.36
CA PRO A 721 -21.73 -13.87 45.69
C PRO A 721 -21.28 -13.12 44.43
N VAL A 722 -19.96 -12.97 44.21
CA VAL A 722 -19.36 -12.21 43.11
C VAL A 722 -19.34 -12.96 41.77
N LEU A 723 -19.32 -14.31 41.78
CA LEU A 723 -19.36 -15.11 40.54
C LEU A 723 -20.79 -15.43 40.05
N ASN A 724 -21.77 -15.34 40.94
CA ASN A 724 -23.19 -15.50 40.60
C ASN A 724 -23.87 -14.18 40.18
N SER A 725 -23.17 -13.05 40.28
CA SER A 725 -23.67 -11.73 39.86
C SER A 725 -23.42 -11.45 38.37
N PHE A 726 -22.71 -12.32 37.65
CA PHE A 726 -22.68 -12.28 36.19
C PHE A 726 -23.96 -12.92 35.62
N PRO A 727 -24.76 -12.21 34.82
CA PRO A 727 -26.08 -12.67 34.34
C PRO A 727 -26.05 -13.93 33.45
N PHE A 728 -24.86 -14.44 33.11
CA PHE A 728 -24.64 -15.62 32.27
C PHE A 728 -24.24 -16.89 33.05
N SER A 729 -24.05 -16.82 34.36
CA SER A 729 -23.64 -17.96 35.20
C SER A 729 -24.82 -18.52 35.99
N GLY A 730 -25.73 -19.20 35.30
CA GLY A 730 -26.87 -19.88 35.92
C GLY A 730 -27.01 -21.30 35.38
N GLY A 731 -26.34 -22.26 36.00
CA GLY A 731 -26.64 -23.68 35.85
C GLY A 731 -27.95 -24.03 36.55
N GLY A 732 -29.08 -23.70 35.92
CA GLY A 732 -30.42 -24.02 36.40
C GLY A 732 -31.32 -24.27 35.20
N THR A 733 -32.12 -25.33 35.29
CA THR A 733 -33.12 -25.75 34.30
C THR A 733 -33.86 -24.55 33.68
N ALA A 734 -33.58 -24.29 32.39
CA ALA A 734 -34.12 -23.15 31.68
C ALA A 734 -35.65 -23.30 31.50
N ARG A 735 -36.42 -22.55 32.29
CA ARG A 735 -37.82 -22.23 31.95
C ARG A 735 -37.83 -21.46 30.61
N PRO A 736 -38.78 -21.73 29.69
CA PRO A 736 -38.89 -20.98 28.45
C PRO A 736 -39.18 -19.51 28.78
N ARG A 737 -38.21 -18.64 28.52
CA ARG A 737 -38.40 -17.18 28.64
C ARG A 737 -39.02 -16.69 27.34
N GLY A 738 -40.28 -16.23 27.42
CA GLY A 738 -41.01 -15.70 26.27
C GLY A 738 -40.44 -14.37 25.75
N VAL A 739 -41.08 -13.83 24.71
CA VAL A 739 -40.75 -12.55 24.02
C VAL A 739 -40.45 -11.39 24.99
N ARG A 740 -41.06 -11.40 26.19
CA ARG A 740 -40.86 -10.43 27.27
C ARG A 740 -39.40 -10.33 27.80
N HIS A 741 -38.53 -11.31 27.57
CA HIS A 741 -37.12 -11.25 27.99
C HIS A 741 -36.20 -10.58 26.95
N TYR A 742 -36.60 -10.60 25.68
CA TYR A 742 -35.80 -10.07 24.59
C TYR A 742 -35.85 -8.55 24.51
N LEU A 743 -37.00 -7.96 24.84
CA LEU A 743 -37.17 -6.51 24.85
C LEU A 743 -36.21 -5.78 25.82
N PRO A 744 -36.11 -6.14 27.12
CA PRO A 744 -35.16 -5.50 28.03
C PRO A 744 -33.69 -5.77 27.66
N LEU A 745 -33.38 -6.95 27.10
CA LEU A 745 -32.03 -7.24 26.61
C LEU A 745 -31.68 -6.36 25.40
N ALA A 746 -32.57 -6.24 24.43
CA ALA A 746 -32.39 -5.37 23.26
C ALA A 746 -32.25 -3.90 23.67
N LEU A 747 -33.07 -3.42 24.61
CA LEU A 747 -32.97 -2.06 25.16
C LEU A 747 -31.64 -1.84 25.91
N SER A 748 -31.16 -2.83 26.68
CA SER A 748 -29.87 -2.76 27.37
C SER A 748 -28.70 -2.74 26.37
N SER A 749 -28.78 -3.55 25.31
CA SER A 749 -27.79 -3.55 24.22
C SER A 749 -27.78 -2.22 23.47
N LEU A 750 -28.95 -1.61 23.24
CA LEU A 750 -29.05 -0.28 22.62
C LEU A 750 -28.35 0.80 23.47
N LEU A 751 -28.51 0.73 24.79
CA LEU A 751 -27.82 1.62 25.72
C LEU A 751 -26.30 1.38 25.72
N LEU A 752 -25.87 0.13 25.63
CA LEU A 752 -24.45 -0.24 25.59
C LEU A 752 -23.72 0.37 24.38
N VAL A 753 -24.38 0.39 23.21
CA VAL A 753 -23.83 0.94 21.95
C VAL A 753 -23.51 2.44 22.04
N ILE A 754 -24.09 3.15 23.01
CA ILE A 754 -23.78 4.56 23.23
C ILE A 754 -22.32 4.75 23.69
N PHE A 755 -21.82 3.82 24.52
CA PHE A 755 -20.52 3.94 25.20
C PHE A 755 -19.48 2.91 24.73
N VAL A 756 -19.91 1.84 24.07
CA VAL A 756 -19.05 0.74 23.62
C VAL A 756 -19.20 0.55 22.11
N PRO A 757 -18.09 0.61 21.34
CA PRO A 757 -18.15 0.39 19.89
C PRO A 757 -18.70 -1.00 19.54
N SER A 758 -19.44 -1.10 18.45
CA SER A 758 -20.03 -2.37 18.00
C SER A 758 -18.96 -3.45 17.81
N GLN A 759 -17.76 -3.07 17.38
CA GLN A 759 -16.63 -3.96 17.13
C GLN A 759 -16.12 -4.63 18.43
N PHE A 760 -16.18 -3.95 19.58
CA PHE A 760 -15.85 -4.56 20.87
C PHE A 760 -16.90 -5.59 21.30
N VAL A 761 -18.18 -5.33 21.03
CA VAL A 761 -19.25 -6.30 21.28
C VAL A 761 -19.02 -7.58 20.48
N PHE A 762 -18.55 -7.48 19.23
CA PHE A 762 -18.18 -8.66 18.42
C PHE A 762 -17.01 -9.46 19.02
N LEU A 763 -16.02 -8.81 19.63
CA LEU A 763 -14.95 -9.50 20.35
C LEU A 763 -15.50 -10.27 21.56
N VAL A 764 -16.34 -9.63 22.37
CA VAL A 764 -17.01 -10.28 23.51
C VAL A 764 -17.92 -11.41 23.03
N ALA A 765 -18.65 -11.21 21.94
CA ALA A 765 -19.50 -12.20 21.30
C ALA A 765 -18.72 -13.45 20.89
N PHE A 766 -17.57 -13.26 20.25
CA PHE A 766 -16.67 -14.35 19.87
C PHE A 766 -16.24 -15.17 21.10
N LEU A 767 -15.83 -14.51 22.19
CA LEU A 767 -15.41 -15.18 23.43
C LEU A 767 -16.56 -15.95 24.10
N LEU A 768 -17.75 -15.35 24.18
CA LEU A 768 -18.95 -16.00 24.72
C LEU A 768 -19.40 -17.18 23.86
N GLN A 769 -19.30 -17.06 22.54
CA GLN A 769 -19.64 -18.12 21.62
C GLN A 769 -18.62 -19.27 21.67
N LEU A 770 -17.33 -18.97 21.85
CA LEU A 770 -16.28 -19.98 22.08
C LEU A 770 -16.59 -20.79 23.34
N TYR A 771 -16.97 -20.10 24.43
CA TYR A 771 -17.41 -20.75 25.65
C TYR A 771 -18.66 -21.62 25.42
N THR A 772 -19.67 -21.09 24.73
CA THR A 772 -20.92 -21.81 24.42
C THR A 772 -20.66 -23.08 23.59
N ALA A 773 -19.83 -22.99 22.56
CA ALA A 773 -19.42 -24.14 21.74
C ALA A 773 -18.67 -25.18 22.56
N SER A 774 -17.72 -24.77 23.40
CA SER A 774 -16.98 -25.69 24.28
C SER A 774 -17.89 -26.41 25.29
N ARG A 775 -18.94 -25.75 25.78
CA ARG A 775 -19.94 -26.36 26.66
C ARG A 775 -20.83 -27.36 25.92
N ALA A 776 -21.22 -27.06 24.68
CA ALA A 776 -21.99 -27.98 23.86
C ALA A 776 -21.20 -29.26 23.55
N GLU A 777 -19.90 -29.12 23.25
CA GLU A 777 -18.97 -30.25 23.08
C GLU A 777 -18.81 -31.07 24.36
N GLN A 778 -18.66 -30.41 25.52
CA GLN A 778 -18.59 -31.09 26.81
C GLN A 778 -19.87 -31.90 27.08
N ALA A 779 -21.04 -31.32 26.79
CA ALA A 779 -22.33 -31.98 26.97
C ALA A 779 -22.43 -33.25 26.10
N LEU A 780 -22.02 -33.16 24.83
CA LEU A 780 -22.00 -34.29 23.90
C LEU A 780 -21.10 -35.43 24.41
N HIS A 781 -19.91 -35.11 24.91
CA HIS A 781 -18.98 -36.11 25.46
C HIS A 781 -19.42 -36.69 26.81
N SER A 782 -20.18 -35.96 27.61
CA SER A 782 -20.66 -36.41 28.92
C SER A 782 -21.99 -37.19 28.87
N THR A 783 -22.65 -37.26 27.71
CA THR A 783 -23.95 -37.91 27.57
C THR A 783 -23.81 -39.43 27.62
N SER A 784 -24.36 -40.05 28.66
CA SER A 784 -24.37 -41.51 28.85
C SER A 784 -25.43 -42.20 27.97
N SER A 785 -25.19 -43.47 27.62
CA SER A 785 -26.03 -44.30 26.72
C SER A 785 -27.53 -44.40 27.09
N ARG A 786 -27.97 -43.88 28.25
CA ARG A 786 -29.36 -43.87 28.72
C ARG A 786 -30.23 -42.70 28.21
N GLN A 787 -29.67 -41.71 27.50
CA GLN A 787 -30.41 -40.50 27.04
C GLN A 787 -30.40 -40.31 25.50
N LEU A 788 -30.63 -41.38 24.74
CA LEU A 788 -30.62 -41.36 23.26
C LEU A 788 -31.67 -40.44 22.60
N THR A 789 -32.78 -40.14 23.27
CA THR A 789 -33.90 -39.36 22.70
C THR A 789 -33.56 -37.87 22.46
N HIS A 790 -32.61 -37.31 23.21
CA HIS A 790 -32.20 -35.91 23.10
C HIS A 790 -30.91 -35.70 22.28
N LEU A 791 -30.23 -36.78 21.90
CA LEU A 791 -28.95 -36.76 21.20
C LEU A 791 -28.98 -35.97 19.88
N PRO A 792 -30.01 -36.09 19.01
CA PRO A 792 -30.05 -35.34 17.74
C PRO A 792 -30.15 -33.82 17.95
N LYS A 793 -30.90 -33.38 18.96
CA LYS A 793 -31.05 -31.95 19.30
C LYS A 793 -29.75 -31.38 19.87
N LEU A 794 -29.04 -32.16 20.68
CA LEU A 794 -27.75 -31.80 21.25
C LEU A 794 -26.67 -31.67 20.14
N GLN A 795 -26.64 -32.63 19.20
CA GLN A 795 -25.75 -32.58 18.04
C GLN A 795 -26.04 -31.38 17.14
N ALA A 796 -27.31 -31.07 16.88
CA ALA A 796 -27.69 -29.90 16.10
C ALA A 796 -27.29 -28.59 16.79
N HIS A 797 -27.46 -28.50 18.11
CA HIS A 797 -27.02 -27.35 18.90
C HIS A 797 -25.50 -27.15 18.86
N ALA A 798 -24.73 -28.22 19.06
CA ALA A 798 -23.28 -28.18 18.96
C ALA A 798 -22.81 -27.76 17.56
N ALA A 799 -23.40 -28.35 16.51
CA ALA A 799 -23.09 -28.00 15.13
C ALA A 799 -23.40 -26.52 14.82
N GLN A 800 -24.58 -26.04 15.18
CA GLN A 800 -24.98 -24.63 15.00
C GLN A 800 -24.03 -23.68 15.75
N ALA A 801 -23.65 -24.03 16.98
CA ALA A 801 -22.73 -23.21 17.76
C ALA A 801 -21.35 -23.09 17.10
N GLN A 802 -20.86 -24.16 16.45
CA GLN A 802 -19.59 -24.18 15.72
C GLN A 802 -19.66 -23.35 14.41
N HIS A 803 -20.77 -23.39 13.66
CA HIS A 803 -20.96 -22.55 12.47
C HIS A 803 -20.97 -21.06 12.82
N LEU A 804 -21.68 -20.67 13.88
CA LEU A 804 -21.70 -19.29 14.36
C LEU A 804 -20.31 -18.85 14.87
N LEU A 805 -19.59 -19.73 15.57
CA LEU A 805 -18.24 -19.45 16.04
C LEU A 805 -17.26 -19.22 14.87
N LEU A 806 -17.35 -20.05 13.82
CA LEU A 806 -16.54 -19.89 12.61
C LEU A 806 -16.84 -18.57 11.90
N MET A 807 -18.11 -18.18 11.79
CA MET A 807 -18.50 -16.88 11.24
C MET A 807 -17.90 -15.71 12.03
N LEU A 808 -18.04 -15.73 13.36
CA LEU A 808 -17.48 -14.68 14.23
C LEU A 808 -15.95 -14.61 14.13
N LEU A 809 -15.26 -15.75 14.00
CA LEU A 809 -13.81 -15.77 13.78
C LEU A 809 -13.42 -15.11 12.44
N CYS A 810 -14.15 -15.40 11.35
CA CYS A 810 -13.87 -14.81 10.05
C CYS A 810 -14.04 -13.28 10.01
N LEU A 811 -14.88 -12.72 10.90
CA LEU A 811 -15.11 -11.28 11.02
C LEU A 811 -14.13 -10.58 11.98
N LEU A 812 -13.45 -11.35 12.83
CA LEU A 812 -12.55 -10.81 13.85
C LEU A 812 -11.39 -9.95 13.28
N PRO A 813 -10.74 -10.31 12.15
CA PRO A 813 -9.70 -9.48 11.55
C PRO A 813 -10.17 -8.08 11.12
N LEU A 814 -11.46 -7.92 10.84
CA LEU A 814 -12.05 -6.64 10.47
C LEU A 814 -12.42 -5.82 11.72
N THR A 815 -12.76 -6.46 12.86
CA THR A 815 -13.28 -5.77 14.07
C THR A 815 -12.19 -5.46 15.08
N ALA A 816 -11.24 -6.37 15.25
CA ALA A 816 -10.22 -6.29 16.29
C ALA A 816 -9.37 -5.01 16.21
N PRO A 817 -8.97 -4.49 15.03
CA PRO A 817 -8.21 -3.25 14.95
C PRO A 817 -8.95 -2.04 15.55
N PHE A 818 -10.25 -1.89 15.28
CA PHE A 818 -11.07 -0.82 15.87
C PHE A 818 -11.16 -0.94 17.39
N ALA A 819 -11.43 -2.15 17.89
CA ALA A 819 -11.47 -2.39 19.33
C ALA A 819 -10.14 -2.03 20.01
N ALA A 820 -9.01 -2.31 19.34
CA ALA A 820 -7.68 -1.92 19.82
C ALA A 820 -7.46 -0.40 19.79
N VAL A 821 -7.89 0.29 18.72
CA VAL A 821 -7.83 1.78 18.63
C VAL A 821 -8.63 2.41 19.77
N TRP A 822 -9.87 1.95 19.98
CA TRP A 822 -10.73 2.45 21.04
C TRP A 822 -10.15 2.18 22.42
N ALA A 823 -9.67 0.95 22.69
CA ALA A 823 -9.07 0.61 23.98
C ALA A 823 -7.82 1.45 24.28
N ARG A 824 -6.98 1.73 23.28
CA ARG A 824 -5.78 2.57 23.43
C ARG A 824 -6.11 4.04 23.67
N THR A 825 -7.21 4.53 23.11
CA THR A 825 -7.65 5.94 23.24
C THR A 825 -8.56 6.18 24.45
N LEU A 826 -9.03 5.14 25.13
CA LEU A 826 -9.90 5.25 26.31
C LEU A 826 -9.32 6.17 27.42
N PRO A 827 -8.01 6.11 27.77
CA PRO A 827 -7.46 6.98 28.81
C PRO A 827 -7.50 8.48 28.47
N SER A 828 -7.38 8.83 27.18
CA SER A 828 -7.39 10.23 26.72
C SER A 828 -8.79 10.73 26.37
N ARG A 829 -9.68 9.85 25.88
CA ARG A 829 -11.05 10.16 25.44
C ARG A 829 -12.09 10.19 26.58
N GLY A 830 -11.84 9.46 27.67
CA GLY A 830 -12.83 9.32 28.75
C GLY A 830 -14.09 8.56 28.33
N LEU A 831 -15.20 8.75 29.05
CA LEU A 831 -16.51 8.10 28.80
C LEU A 831 -17.38 8.87 27.79
N GLU A 832 -16.76 9.55 26.83
CA GLU A 832 -17.51 10.24 25.79
C GLU A 832 -18.33 9.25 24.94
N PRO A 833 -19.52 9.66 24.46
CA PRO A 833 -20.32 8.82 23.59
C PRO A 833 -19.50 8.43 22.33
N VAL A 834 -19.53 7.15 21.97
CA VAL A 834 -18.92 6.62 20.74
C VAL A 834 -19.47 7.38 19.53
N LEU A 835 -18.66 7.63 18.51
CA LEU A 835 -19.12 8.40 17.34
C LEU A 835 -20.27 7.64 16.65
N SER A 836 -21.23 8.36 16.07
CA SER A 836 -22.37 7.75 15.37
C SER A 836 -21.96 6.76 14.28
N SER A 837 -20.77 6.95 13.70
CA SER A 837 -20.13 6.08 12.70
C SER A 837 -19.59 4.76 13.24
N GLU A 838 -19.25 4.71 14.51
CA GLU A 838 -18.72 3.52 15.20
C GLU A 838 -19.84 2.73 15.88
N ARG A 839 -21.08 3.21 15.76
CA ARG A 839 -22.30 2.61 16.29
C ARG A 839 -23.06 1.89 15.20
N ASP A 840 -23.14 0.58 15.34
CA ASP A 840 -24.13 -0.21 14.62
C ASP A 840 -25.09 -0.85 15.64
N PRO A 841 -26.16 -0.13 16.03
CA PRO A 841 -27.08 -0.62 17.05
C PRO A 841 -27.82 -1.88 16.58
N LEU A 842 -28.09 -2.00 15.28
CA LEU A 842 -28.81 -3.13 14.73
C LEU A 842 -27.92 -4.37 14.74
N ALA A 843 -26.67 -4.27 14.26
CA ALA A 843 -25.73 -5.39 14.32
C ALA A 843 -25.47 -5.85 15.77
N VAL A 844 -25.35 -4.92 16.73
CA VAL A 844 -25.14 -5.28 18.14
C VAL A 844 -26.36 -5.97 18.74
N VAL A 845 -27.56 -5.43 18.53
CA VAL A 845 -28.80 -6.06 19.02
C VAL A 845 -28.95 -7.44 18.41
N CYS A 846 -28.81 -7.56 17.09
CA CYS A 846 -28.92 -8.83 16.37
C CYS A 846 -27.87 -9.85 16.82
N ALA A 847 -26.60 -9.44 17.02
CA ALA A 847 -25.54 -10.30 17.51
C ALA A 847 -25.80 -10.79 18.94
N VAL A 848 -26.16 -9.88 19.86
CA VAL A 848 -26.44 -10.23 21.26
C VAL A 848 -27.63 -11.19 21.36
N LEU A 849 -28.70 -10.94 20.60
CA LEU A 849 -29.86 -11.82 20.56
C LEU A 849 -29.51 -13.20 19.96
N ALA A 850 -28.68 -13.25 18.92
CA ALA A 850 -28.22 -14.51 18.34
C ALA A 850 -27.39 -15.32 19.35
N ILE A 851 -26.49 -14.68 20.11
CA ILE A 851 -25.66 -15.33 21.13
C ILE A 851 -26.49 -15.77 22.34
N GLU A 852 -27.46 -14.97 22.77
CA GLU A 852 -28.41 -15.36 23.82
C GLU A 852 -29.23 -16.59 23.37
N SER A 853 -29.65 -16.64 22.10
CA SER A 853 -30.35 -17.80 21.56
C SER A 853 -29.47 -19.06 21.58
N ALA A 854 -28.20 -18.93 21.17
CA ALA A 854 -27.23 -20.01 21.15
C ALA A 854 -26.84 -20.49 22.55
N SER A 855 -26.57 -19.57 23.48
CA SER A 855 -26.19 -19.88 24.86
C SER A 855 -27.33 -20.52 25.67
N ALA A 856 -28.58 -20.21 25.32
CA ALA A 856 -29.77 -20.83 25.91
C ALA A 856 -30.00 -22.29 25.46
N GLY A 857 -29.18 -22.84 24.57
CA GLY A 857 -29.33 -24.22 24.08
C GLY A 857 -30.40 -24.38 23.01
N ARG A 858 -30.81 -23.29 22.35
CA ARG A 858 -31.87 -23.30 21.33
C ARG A 858 -31.27 -23.55 19.95
N VAL A 859 -31.92 -24.42 19.19
CA VAL A 859 -31.58 -24.74 17.79
C VAL A 859 -32.57 -23.99 16.89
N TRP A 860 -32.16 -23.57 15.71
CA TRP A 860 -33.08 -23.00 14.72
C TRP A 860 -34.18 -24.00 14.36
N ASP A 861 -35.44 -23.61 14.51
CA ASP A 861 -36.56 -24.44 14.08
C ASP A 861 -36.54 -24.62 12.55
N ARG A 862 -37.05 -25.77 12.10
CA ARG A 862 -37.33 -26.02 10.69
C ARG A 862 -38.34 -25.01 10.15
N ALA A 863 -38.26 -24.74 8.85
CA ALA A 863 -39.12 -23.74 8.23
C ALA A 863 -40.58 -24.19 8.31
N ARG A 864 -41.44 -23.35 8.87
CA ARG A 864 -42.89 -23.63 8.96
C ARG A 864 -43.60 -23.45 7.62
N GLY A 865 -42.96 -22.76 6.66
CA GLY A 865 -43.52 -22.52 5.33
C GLY A 865 -42.48 -22.02 4.31
N PRO A 866 -42.87 -21.93 3.02
CA PRO A 866 -41.97 -21.56 1.93
C PRO A 866 -41.41 -20.15 2.09
N ALA A 867 -42.21 -19.18 2.55
CA ALA A 867 -41.76 -17.81 2.76
C ALA A 867 -40.58 -17.73 3.76
N GLN A 868 -40.68 -18.47 4.87
CA GLN A 868 -39.62 -18.52 5.88
C GLN A 868 -38.38 -19.26 5.36
N ARG A 869 -38.58 -20.38 4.66
CA ARG A 869 -37.50 -21.17 4.05
C ARG A 869 -36.69 -20.35 3.04
N TRP A 870 -37.38 -19.74 2.08
CA TRP A 870 -36.76 -18.95 1.03
C TRP A 870 -36.23 -17.62 1.55
N GLY A 871 -36.92 -16.98 2.51
CA GLY A 871 -36.47 -15.75 3.15
C GLY A 871 -35.13 -15.90 3.87
N THR A 872 -34.99 -16.88 4.78
CA THR A 872 -33.72 -17.10 5.47
C THR A 872 -32.60 -17.54 4.55
N ALA A 873 -32.93 -18.32 3.51
CA ALA A 873 -31.94 -18.72 2.50
C ALA A 873 -31.48 -17.53 1.64
N ALA A 874 -32.39 -16.62 1.28
CA ALA A 874 -32.09 -15.42 0.51
C ALA A 874 -31.18 -14.46 1.31
N LEU A 875 -31.43 -14.27 2.61
CA LEU A 875 -30.59 -13.44 3.48
C LEU A 875 -29.14 -13.95 3.54
N LEU A 876 -28.94 -15.24 3.79
CA LEU A 876 -27.60 -15.83 3.81
C LEU A 876 -26.95 -15.84 2.42
N ALA A 877 -27.73 -16.07 1.35
CA ALA A 877 -27.22 -15.99 -0.03
C ALA A 877 -26.81 -14.56 -0.40
N ALA A 878 -27.52 -13.54 0.05
CA ALA A 878 -27.19 -12.13 -0.15
C ALA A 878 -25.87 -11.76 0.55
N LEU A 879 -25.67 -12.19 1.80
CA LEU A 879 -24.39 -12.04 2.50
C LEU A 879 -23.26 -12.76 1.73
N THR A 880 -23.46 -14.01 1.33
CA THR A 880 -22.47 -14.76 0.54
C THR A 880 -22.13 -14.03 -0.76
N GLY A 881 -23.13 -13.57 -1.51
CA GLY A 881 -22.94 -12.83 -2.76
C GLY A 881 -22.20 -11.50 -2.55
N TYR A 882 -22.56 -10.74 -1.52
CA TYR A 882 -21.88 -9.51 -1.15
C TYR A 882 -20.40 -9.75 -0.87
N CYS A 883 -20.07 -10.75 -0.04
CA CYS A 883 -18.68 -11.08 0.30
C CYS A 883 -17.82 -11.41 -0.94
N PHE A 884 -18.36 -12.14 -1.91
CA PHE A 884 -17.61 -12.53 -3.11
C PHE A 884 -17.49 -11.43 -4.16
N VAL A 885 -18.51 -10.58 -4.30
CA VAL A 885 -18.60 -9.59 -5.38
C VAL A 885 -18.15 -8.20 -4.93
N CYS A 886 -18.59 -7.74 -3.76
CA CYS A 886 -18.33 -6.36 -3.27
C CYS A 886 -17.37 -6.33 -2.08
N GLY A 887 -17.31 -7.42 -1.30
CA GLY A 887 -16.67 -7.46 0.00
C GLY A 887 -15.17 -7.18 -0.03
N ALA A 888 -14.47 -7.45 -1.13
CA ALA A 888 -13.04 -7.18 -1.25
C ALA A 888 -12.69 -5.68 -1.22
N ARG A 889 -13.49 -4.85 -1.89
CA ARG A 889 -13.30 -3.40 -1.95
C ARG A 889 -14.05 -2.64 -0.86
N TYR A 890 -15.25 -3.09 -0.55
CA TYR A 890 -16.19 -2.46 0.37
C TYR A 890 -16.34 -3.32 1.62
N THR A 891 -15.23 -3.61 2.32
CA THR A 891 -15.24 -4.49 3.50
C THR A 891 -16.11 -3.96 4.62
N TYR A 892 -16.23 -2.63 4.76
CA TYR A 892 -17.14 -2.02 5.73
C TYR A 892 -18.59 -2.53 5.59
N GLY A 893 -19.07 -2.79 4.38
CA GLY A 893 -20.43 -3.30 4.17
C GLY A 893 -20.60 -4.79 4.49
N ILE A 894 -19.50 -5.53 4.75
CA ILE A 894 -19.61 -6.91 5.27
C ILE A 894 -20.27 -6.90 6.64
N TYR A 895 -20.03 -5.87 7.46
CA TYR A 895 -20.69 -5.74 8.76
C TYR A 895 -22.20 -5.61 8.64
N GLU A 896 -22.64 -4.68 7.80
CA GLU A 896 -24.06 -4.49 7.49
C GLU A 896 -24.66 -5.78 6.89
N ALA A 897 -23.90 -6.48 6.03
CA ALA A 897 -24.36 -7.75 5.46
C ALA A 897 -24.45 -8.89 6.49
N VAL A 898 -23.63 -8.89 7.55
CA VAL A 898 -23.68 -9.90 8.62
C VAL A 898 -24.95 -9.75 9.45
N GLU A 899 -25.57 -8.58 9.49
CA GLU A 899 -26.91 -8.42 10.07
C GLU A 899 -27.92 -9.36 9.41
N LEU A 900 -27.77 -9.63 8.10
CA LEU A 900 -28.62 -10.59 7.39
C LEU A 900 -28.47 -12.01 7.95
N TYR A 901 -27.27 -12.39 8.40
CA TYR A 901 -27.01 -13.67 9.08
C TYR A 901 -27.78 -13.75 10.39
N PHE A 902 -27.66 -12.70 11.22
CA PHE A 902 -28.35 -12.66 12.51
C PHE A 902 -29.87 -12.52 12.35
N LEU A 903 -30.35 -11.75 11.38
CA LEU A 903 -31.77 -11.63 11.07
C LEU A 903 -32.34 -12.98 10.61
N ALA A 904 -31.60 -13.73 9.78
CA ALA A 904 -32.00 -15.09 9.39
C ALA A 904 -32.12 -16.02 10.62
N SER A 905 -31.27 -15.82 11.62
CA SER A 905 -31.33 -16.56 12.89
C SER A 905 -32.57 -16.21 13.73
N LEU A 906 -33.00 -14.94 13.70
CA LEU A 906 -34.16 -14.43 14.45
C LEU A 906 -35.50 -14.75 13.79
N LEU A 907 -35.55 -14.83 12.46
CA LEU A 907 -36.75 -15.20 11.69
C LEU A 907 -37.16 -16.66 11.89
N ARG A 908 -36.35 -17.48 12.58
CA ARG A 908 -36.72 -18.82 13.03
C ARG A 908 -37.16 -18.74 14.49
N PRO A 909 -38.47 -18.91 14.81
CA PRO A 909 -38.89 -19.00 16.20
C PRO A 909 -38.12 -20.15 16.85
N THR A 910 -37.72 -19.97 18.10
CA THR A 910 -37.12 -21.05 18.87
C THR A 910 -38.26 -21.72 19.62
N ALA A 911 -38.57 -22.98 19.34
CA ALA A 911 -39.65 -23.67 20.02
C ALA A 911 -39.42 -23.66 21.55
N GLY A 912 -40.43 -23.22 22.30
CA GLY A 912 -40.54 -23.55 23.72
C GLY A 912 -40.61 -25.07 23.86
N ASN A 913 -40.12 -25.61 24.97
CA ASN A 913 -40.01 -27.05 25.26
C ASN A 913 -41.33 -27.88 25.18
N GLY A 914 -42.44 -27.33 24.66
CA GLY A 914 -43.75 -27.98 24.54
C GLY A 914 -44.11 -28.51 23.15
N ASP A 915 -43.57 -27.96 22.06
CA ASP A 915 -44.00 -28.33 20.69
C ASP A 915 -42.86 -28.92 19.88
N CYS A 916 -42.40 -30.10 20.28
CA CYS A 916 -41.60 -30.93 19.39
C CYS A 916 -42.55 -31.63 18.41
N GLN A 917 -42.59 -31.17 17.15
CA GLN A 917 -42.98 -32.07 16.07
C GLN A 917 -42.01 -33.24 16.09
N THR A 918 -42.52 -34.39 16.50
CA THR A 918 -41.83 -35.66 16.54
C THR A 918 -41.14 -35.91 15.20
N ILE A 919 -39.85 -36.26 15.26
CA ILE A 919 -39.17 -36.92 14.14
C ILE A 919 -40.05 -38.14 13.79
N PRO A 920 -40.58 -38.27 12.57
CA PRO A 920 -41.34 -39.45 12.21
C PRO A 920 -40.41 -40.66 12.41
N SER A 921 -40.88 -41.58 13.25
CA SER A 921 -40.24 -42.87 13.47
C SER A 921 -40.05 -43.54 12.11
N ALA A 922 -38.92 -44.25 11.92
CA ALA A 922 -38.64 -45.01 10.71
C ALA A 922 -39.75 -46.02 10.32
N LYS A 923 -40.70 -46.31 11.22
CA LYS A 923 -41.89 -47.12 10.95
C LYS A 923 -43.01 -46.41 10.17
N GLU A 924 -43.02 -45.09 10.05
CA GLU A 924 -44.06 -44.36 9.28
C GLU A 924 -43.72 -44.18 7.80
N VAL A 925 -42.49 -44.49 7.37
CA VAL A 925 -42.07 -44.39 5.96
C VAL A 925 -42.37 -45.69 5.18
N GLU A 926 -42.66 -46.81 5.86
CA GLU A 926 -43.04 -48.08 5.21
C GLU A 926 -44.55 -48.24 4.97
N ALA A 927 -45.39 -47.26 5.36
CA ALA A 927 -46.84 -47.34 5.22
C ALA A 927 -47.46 -46.23 4.33
N LYS A 928 -46.66 -45.57 3.48
CA LYS A 928 -47.15 -44.63 2.46
C LYS A 928 -46.48 -44.80 1.11
#